data_AF-A0A7X3NRK0-F1
#
_entry.id   AF-A0A7X3NRK0-F1
#
_cell.length_a   1.000
_cell.length_b   1.000
_cell.length_c   1.000
_cell.angle_alpha   90.00
_cell.angle_beta   90.00
_cell.angle_gamma   90.00
#
_symmetry.space_group_name_H-M   'P 1'
#
loop_
_entity.id
_entity.type
_entity.pdbx_description
1 polymer ?
#
loop_
_entity_poly.entity_id
_entity_poly.type
_entity_poly.pdbx_seq_one_letter_code
_entity_poly.pdbx_strand_id
1 'polypeptide(L)'
;MEKENDVQLIHRILSGDDAAFDLLVKKYEKGVHALTWRKIGDFHYAEEITQDAFLQAYKRLSTLKNPQQFAGWLYVIANRLCIDWVRKQKPAMQSLENTPMEKIEEVSYRDYVSEQERIRSAERRHESVKKLLEKLPESERTVVTLYYLGEMTTKEISKFLGVSVKTIGSRLRRARERLKQKEDLFVQEFLGGVQLSASLRPNIMRQVADLKPTPPPPVRPLLPWAAFGTAAILMLLMLGASNRYLTRFQKPYSFEAASEPTIKIMDTDIVLDTDAKPALRNQIGQTARFGKSTTAGLQISQTVSTPNASKDSLKPAATQWMPDANLREAVREALNLEPDAALTQADMLQLTNFAQGRRRGISDISGLERATNLRVLSIHGNSIGDLTPLANLTKLRYLNLGGCRITDVSPLANLASLETLDLFANDITDITPLANLINLRELRILSNPILDYTPLLDLPKIEDMDWQNTCAVPKPAVPFRERIASRTFPSIFGAWSEIVNLSIPSEARLEGHVIAELAHYDLYFCCPMFGLSWAKTPKGWKLAGDVERAHQMHNELLSQNPSSLLLMPIGYFTERSDAYPLDFPGWLRDTQGRPRVNMEINFQDIPEGEIVDFCLDFTRPEVQDIVVQKAVATARSGIYDGIMLGHWNEVPRLDNHRTIEEEHLARDVILQRIRAEVGDDFLIMVSADWEEIPRWAPYVNGAFMALRLYRMREEGYAREDIRRIEDLLKWGESNYRDPQINGLEGWGIRTQPPDSPENLRWMRLFTTMSLIHTDGYALYNVGDSHSNYWYPFWDADLGQPVGEKSQLYQNSEGLFIREFTNGWTIYNRSGNEQKIRLPERASGVVSRITGVNHTLSDLDGEIYLK
;
A
#
# COMPACT_ATOMS: atom_id res chain seq x y z
N MET A 1 -26.29 3.64 41.87
CA MET A 1 -27.18 4.51 41.07
C MET A 1 -27.75 3.65 39.95
N GLU A 2 -29.05 3.37 39.97
CA GLU A 2 -29.71 2.65 38.88
C GLU A 2 -29.55 3.43 37.57
N LYS A 3 -29.20 2.74 36.46
CA LYS A 3 -29.15 3.37 35.14
C LYS A 3 -30.56 3.86 34.77
N GLU A 4 -30.75 5.17 34.64
CA GLU A 4 -32.03 5.75 34.20
C GLU A 4 -32.50 5.10 32.88
N ASN A 5 -33.79 4.75 32.82
CA ASN A 5 -34.38 4.10 31.65
C ASN A 5 -34.75 5.15 30.58
N ASP A 6 -34.73 4.77 29.31
CA ASP A 6 -34.97 5.66 28.15
C ASP A 6 -36.26 6.49 28.32
N VAL A 7 -37.30 5.88 28.90
CA VAL A 7 -38.60 6.53 29.16
C VAL A 7 -38.46 7.72 30.11
N GLN A 8 -37.66 7.58 31.17
CA GLN A 8 -37.44 8.66 32.16
C GLN A 8 -36.65 9.81 31.54
N LEU A 9 -35.62 9.49 30.74
CA LEU A 9 -34.83 10.47 30.01
C LEU A 9 -35.71 11.25 29.01
N ILE A 10 -36.56 10.55 28.24
CA ILE A 10 -37.48 11.18 27.28
C ILE A 10 -38.46 12.14 27.98
N HIS A 11 -39.01 11.75 29.14
CA HIS A 11 -39.91 12.64 29.88
C HIS A 11 -39.21 13.90 30.40
N ARG A 12 -37.95 13.78 30.84
CA ARG A 12 -37.12 14.93 31.25
C ARG A 12 -36.85 15.87 30.07
N ILE A 13 -36.48 15.33 28.91
CA ILE A 13 -36.23 16.12 27.70
C ILE A 13 -37.48 16.87 27.26
N LEU A 14 -38.64 16.20 27.25
CA LEU A 14 -39.92 16.83 26.93
C LEU A 14 -40.33 17.89 27.97
N SER A 15 -39.74 17.86 29.16
CA SER A 15 -39.92 18.85 30.22
C SER A 15 -38.88 19.98 30.19
N GLY A 16 -38.00 20.01 29.17
CA GLY A 16 -36.99 21.06 28.94
C GLY A 16 -35.61 20.77 29.53
N ASP A 17 -35.32 19.53 29.93
CA ASP A 17 -34.00 19.11 30.38
C ASP A 17 -33.18 18.54 29.21
N ASP A 18 -32.54 19.43 28.46
CA ASP A 18 -31.77 19.08 27.27
C ASP A 18 -30.53 18.23 27.63
N ALA A 19 -30.03 18.31 28.86
CA ALA A 19 -28.91 17.49 29.34
C ALA A 19 -29.30 16.00 29.44
N ALA A 20 -30.59 15.68 29.59
CA ALA A 20 -31.06 14.30 29.53
C ALA A 20 -31.01 13.71 28.10
N PHE A 21 -30.96 14.55 27.06
CA PHE A 21 -30.77 14.08 25.68
C PHE A 21 -29.33 13.64 25.43
N ASP A 22 -28.34 14.30 26.04
CA ASP A 22 -26.93 13.89 25.98
C ASP A 22 -26.74 12.43 26.43
N LEU A 23 -27.48 12.02 27.48
CA LEU A 23 -27.47 10.64 27.97
C LEU A 23 -28.09 9.64 26.99
N LEU A 24 -29.09 10.03 26.20
CA LEU A 24 -29.65 9.20 25.14
C LEU A 24 -28.70 9.12 23.93
N VAL A 25 -28.08 10.23 23.54
CA VAL A 25 -27.08 10.25 22.45
C VAL A 25 -25.91 9.35 22.82
N LYS A 26 -25.33 9.54 24.02
CA LYS A 26 -24.27 8.69 24.58
C LYS A 26 -24.59 7.21 24.53
N LYS A 27 -25.86 6.84 24.72
CA LYS A 27 -26.29 5.45 24.75
C LYS A 27 -26.43 4.84 23.35
N TYR A 28 -26.81 5.62 22.34
CA TYR A 28 -27.20 5.09 21.03
C TYR A 28 -26.26 5.51 19.88
N GLU A 29 -25.38 6.49 20.08
CA GLU A 29 -24.51 7.05 19.02
C GLU A 29 -23.66 5.99 18.31
N LYS A 30 -23.03 5.08 19.06
CA LYS A 30 -22.19 4.01 18.49
C LYS A 30 -23.00 3.08 17.59
N GLY A 31 -24.19 2.68 18.04
CA GLY A 31 -25.07 1.77 17.30
C GLY A 31 -25.69 2.40 16.06
N VAL A 32 -26.06 3.68 16.12
CA VAL A 32 -26.61 4.42 14.97
C VAL A 32 -25.52 4.68 13.92
N HIS A 33 -24.33 5.09 14.34
CA HIS A 33 -23.19 5.31 13.44
C HIS A 33 -22.74 4.03 12.73
N ALA A 34 -22.62 2.93 13.48
CA ALA A 34 -22.30 1.63 12.92
C ALA A 34 -23.31 1.19 11.85
N LEU A 35 -24.59 1.57 12.02
CA LEU A 35 -25.65 1.27 11.06
C LEU A 35 -25.59 2.15 9.79
N THR A 36 -25.36 3.46 9.95
CA THR A 36 -25.28 4.41 8.83
C THR A 36 -24.05 4.10 7.98
N TRP A 37 -22.91 3.87 8.61
CA TRP A 37 -21.67 3.47 7.95
C TRP A 37 -21.84 2.20 7.12
N ARG A 38 -22.51 1.19 7.68
CA ARG A 38 -22.84 -0.05 6.97
C ARG A 38 -23.70 0.14 5.72
N LYS A 39 -24.46 1.24 5.61
CA LYS A 39 -25.35 1.53 4.47
C LYS A 39 -24.72 2.44 3.43
N ILE A 40 -23.84 3.34 3.86
CA ILE A 40 -23.27 4.40 3.03
C ILE A 40 -21.88 4.00 2.52
N GLY A 41 -21.13 3.24 3.32
CA GLY A 41 -19.80 2.74 2.95
C GLY A 41 -18.67 3.75 3.13
N ASP A 42 -18.99 4.98 3.51
CA ASP A 42 -18.05 6.07 3.81
C ASP A 42 -18.21 6.54 5.27
N PHE A 43 -17.11 6.69 5.99
CA PHE A 43 -17.11 6.98 7.43
C PHE A 43 -17.52 8.43 7.73
N HIS A 44 -17.05 9.39 6.95
CA HIS A 44 -17.34 10.82 7.17
C HIS A 44 -18.81 11.12 6.87
N TYR A 45 -19.36 10.61 5.76
CA TYR A 45 -20.79 10.75 5.46
C TYR A 45 -21.67 10.00 6.45
N ALA A 46 -21.20 8.87 6.99
CA ALA A 46 -21.92 8.16 8.04
C ALA A 46 -22.00 8.96 9.34
N GLU A 47 -20.96 9.71 9.68
CA GLU A 47 -20.93 10.61 10.84
C GLU A 47 -21.94 11.75 10.68
N GLU A 48 -21.95 12.41 9.52
CA GLU A 48 -22.93 13.46 9.20
C GLU A 48 -24.38 12.95 9.29
N ILE A 49 -24.67 11.80 8.68
CA ILE A 49 -26.01 11.20 8.71
C ILE A 49 -26.41 10.78 10.13
N THR A 50 -25.44 10.35 10.96
CA THR A 50 -25.68 10.03 12.37
C THR A 50 -26.07 11.26 13.16
N GLN A 51 -25.35 12.36 12.97
CA GLN A 51 -25.66 13.64 13.57
C GLN A 51 -27.09 14.08 13.17
N ASP A 52 -27.41 14.06 11.89
CA ASP A 52 -28.74 14.40 11.38
C ASP A 52 -29.86 13.51 11.95
N ALA A 53 -29.58 12.22 12.15
CA ALA A 53 -30.55 11.30 12.73
C ALA A 53 -30.91 11.70 14.18
N PHE A 54 -29.93 12.07 15.00
CA PHE A 54 -30.17 12.53 16.37
C PHE A 54 -30.86 13.89 16.41
N LEU A 55 -30.50 14.84 15.54
CA LEU A 55 -31.18 16.13 15.45
C LEU A 55 -32.65 15.98 15.05
N GLN A 56 -32.93 15.10 14.09
CA GLN A 56 -34.32 14.82 13.70
C GLN A 56 -35.09 14.08 14.78
N ALA A 57 -34.44 13.16 15.51
CA ALA A 57 -35.04 12.51 16.67
C ALA A 57 -35.36 13.51 17.78
N TYR A 58 -34.47 14.47 18.05
CA TYR A 58 -34.70 15.54 19.03
C TYR A 58 -35.88 16.44 18.62
N LYS A 59 -35.83 16.99 17.39
CA LYS A 59 -36.88 17.86 16.84
C LYS A 59 -38.26 17.21 16.85
N ARG A 60 -38.32 15.89 16.65
CA ARG A 60 -39.57 15.13 16.53
C ARG A 60 -39.88 14.31 17.78
N LEU A 61 -39.15 14.48 18.88
CA LEU A 61 -39.27 13.61 20.06
C LEU A 61 -40.69 13.64 20.65
N SER A 62 -41.36 14.79 20.61
CA SER A 62 -42.75 14.96 21.04
C SER A 62 -43.78 14.18 20.21
N THR A 63 -43.40 13.70 19.01
CA THR A 63 -44.25 12.87 18.14
C THR A 63 -44.16 11.38 18.46
N LEU A 64 -43.22 10.96 19.30
CA LEU A 64 -43.05 9.56 19.69
C LEU A 64 -44.16 9.13 20.65
N LYS A 65 -45.14 8.39 20.12
CA LYS A 65 -46.32 7.92 20.89
C LYS A 65 -45.98 6.96 22.03
N ASN A 66 -44.95 6.12 21.86
CA ASN A 66 -44.51 5.17 22.88
C ASN A 66 -43.01 5.33 23.15
N PRO A 67 -42.63 5.97 24.28
CA PRO A 67 -41.23 6.18 24.65
C PRO A 67 -40.40 4.90 24.73
N GLN A 68 -41.00 3.73 24.97
CA GLN A 68 -40.28 2.45 25.04
C GLN A 68 -39.72 1.99 23.68
N GLN A 69 -40.24 2.54 22.58
CA GLN A 69 -39.84 2.21 21.21
C GLN A 69 -38.81 3.18 20.63
N PHE A 70 -38.26 4.08 21.44
CA PHE A 70 -37.31 5.11 21.01
C PHE A 70 -36.15 4.55 20.16
N ALA A 71 -35.55 3.43 20.57
CA ALA A 71 -34.45 2.79 19.84
C ALA A 71 -34.85 2.37 18.41
N GLY A 72 -36.00 1.71 18.25
CA GLY A 72 -36.51 1.31 16.93
C GLY A 72 -36.99 2.50 16.10
N TRP A 73 -37.51 3.55 16.74
CA TRP A 73 -37.91 4.78 16.07
C TRP A 73 -36.70 5.57 15.53
N LEU A 74 -35.63 5.67 16.32
CA LEU A 74 -34.36 6.29 15.92
C LEU A 74 -33.71 5.54 14.76
N TYR A 75 -33.75 4.20 14.78
CA TYR A 75 -33.32 3.37 13.65
C TYR A 75 -34.03 3.73 12.34
N VAL A 76 -35.36 3.92 12.38
CA VAL A 76 -36.15 4.26 11.19
C VAL A 76 -35.77 5.63 10.64
N ILE A 77 -35.49 6.60 11.51
CA ILE A 77 -35.01 7.93 11.11
C ILE A 77 -33.67 7.80 10.39
N ALA A 78 -32.68 7.15 11.01
CA ALA A 78 -31.34 6.98 10.42
C ALA A 78 -31.38 6.22 9.08
N ASN A 79 -32.17 5.15 8.99
CA ASN A 79 -32.30 4.37 7.76
C ASN A 79 -32.95 5.17 6.62
N ARG A 80 -33.93 6.05 6.91
CA ARG A 80 -34.53 6.92 5.90
C ARG A 80 -33.52 7.94 5.37
N LEU A 81 -32.72 8.54 6.24
CA LEU A 81 -31.68 9.49 5.83
C LEU A 81 -30.62 8.83 4.94
N CYS A 82 -30.23 7.59 5.26
CA CYS A 82 -29.33 6.83 4.38
C CYS A 82 -29.92 6.61 2.99
N ILE A 83 -31.20 6.22 2.91
CA ILE A 83 -31.89 5.99 1.63
C ILE A 83 -32.00 7.30 0.83
N ASP A 84 -32.34 8.40 1.48
CA ASP A 84 -32.47 9.70 0.84
C ASP A 84 -31.12 10.24 0.33
N TRP A 85 -30.03 10.02 1.08
CA TRP A 85 -28.67 10.33 0.65
C TRP A 85 -28.29 9.53 -0.61
N VAL A 86 -28.47 8.21 -0.59
CA VAL A 86 -28.18 7.35 -1.75
C VAL A 86 -29.02 7.73 -2.97
N ARG A 87 -30.26 8.19 -2.78
CA ARG A 87 -31.13 8.66 -3.87
C ARG A 87 -30.67 10.00 -4.47
N LYS A 88 -30.11 10.91 -3.66
CA LYS A 88 -29.57 12.20 -4.11
C LYS A 88 -28.26 12.06 -4.90
N GLN A 89 -27.53 10.96 -4.73
CA GLN A 89 -26.27 10.67 -5.43
C GLN A 89 -26.44 10.09 -6.87
N LYS A 90 -27.68 9.93 -7.39
CA LYS A 90 -27.93 9.64 -8.82
C LYS A 90 -28.16 10.96 -9.57
N PRO A 91 -27.57 11.17 -10.77
CA PRO A 91 -27.31 12.52 -11.26
C PRO A 91 -28.60 13.21 -11.73
N ALA A 92 -28.93 14.31 -11.05
CA ALA A 92 -29.52 15.47 -11.68
C ALA A 92 -28.50 16.61 -11.54
N MET A 93 -27.93 17.00 -12.67
CA MET A 93 -26.93 18.05 -12.81
C MET A 93 -27.51 19.40 -12.36
N GLN A 94 -26.90 20.07 -11.38
CA GLN A 94 -26.92 21.53 -11.25
C GLN A 94 -25.87 22.07 -10.24
N SER A 95 -25.31 23.21 -10.64
CA SER A 95 -24.23 24.03 -10.04
C SER A 95 -24.62 24.68 -8.72
N LEU A 96 -23.64 24.92 -7.82
CA LEU A 96 -23.78 25.87 -6.71
C LEU A 96 -22.43 26.57 -6.38
N GLU A 97 -22.42 27.88 -6.65
CA GLU A 97 -21.46 28.86 -6.12
C GLU A 97 -21.81 29.25 -4.66
N ASN A 98 -20.78 29.72 -3.94
CA ASN A 98 -20.79 30.65 -2.80
C ASN A 98 -20.76 30.10 -1.36
N THR A 99 -19.59 30.16 -0.72
CA THR A 99 -19.37 30.65 0.67
C THR A 99 -17.92 31.19 0.80
N PRO A 100 -17.67 32.41 1.34
CA PRO A 100 -16.32 33.02 1.38
C PRO A 100 -15.39 32.45 2.46
N MET A 101 -14.09 32.40 2.13
CA MET A 101 -12.99 31.69 2.79
C MET A 101 -12.28 32.47 3.92
N GLU A 102 -12.78 33.63 4.34
CA GLU A 102 -12.02 34.56 5.20
C GLU A 102 -12.14 34.28 6.72
N LYS A 103 -12.52 33.07 7.11
CA LYS A 103 -12.60 32.68 8.54
C LYS A 103 -11.90 31.36 8.90
N ILE A 104 -11.16 30.77 7.96
CA ILE A 104 -10.52 29.46 8.12
C ILE A 104 -9.00 29.59 8.37
N GLU A 105 -8.41 30.78 8.25
CA GLU A 105 -6.94 30.91 8.17
C GLU A 105 -6.16 30.97 9.49
N GLU A 106 -6.75 30.99 10.69
CA GLU A 106 -5.94 31.25 11.91
C GLU A 106 -5.73 30.07 12.87
N VAL A 107 -6.40 28.92 12.74
CA VAL A 107 -6.09 27.72 13.55
C VAL A 107 -6.54 26.46 12.80
N SER A 108 -5.62 25.69 12.19
CA SER A 108 -5.73 24.23 11.92
C SER A 108 -4.99 23.80 10.63
N TYR A 109 -3.67 23.59 10.71
CA TYR A 109 -2.96 22.69 9.76
C TYR A 109 -2.21 21.59 10.51
N ARG A 110 -1.64 21.89 11.69
CA ARG A 110 -0.95 20.91 12.54
C ARG A 110 -1.86 19.80 13.08
N ASP A 111 -3.09 20.13 13.47
CA ASP A 111 -4.05 19.14 13.99
C ASP A 111 -4.66 18.29 12.86
N TYR A 112 -4.75 18.84 11.65
CA TYR A 112 -5.29 18.13 10.48
C TYR A 112 -4.35 17.02 10.00
N VAL A 113 -3.04 17.28 9.91
CA VAL A 113 -2.07 16.31 9.38
C VAL A 113 -1.87 15.11 10.33
N SER A 114 -1.81 15.35 11.65
CA SER A 114 -1.74 14.30 12.68
C SER A 114 -3.01 13.44 12.76
N GLU A 115 -4.17 14.07 12.59
CA GLU A 115 -5.45 13.37 12.55
C GLU A 115 -5.62 12.57 11.24
N GLN A 116 -5.09 13.06 10.12
CA GLN A 116 -5.12 12.36 8.82
C GLN A 116 -4.29 11.07 8.80
N GLU A 117 -3.13 11.02 9.46
CA GLU A 117 -2.34 9.78 9.57
C GLU A 117 -3.00 8.73 10.49
N ARG A 118 -3.64 9.19 11.58
CA ARG A 118 -4.48 8.33 12.44
C ARG A 118 -5.70 7.81 11.70
N ILE A 119 -6.39 8.65 10.92
CA ILE A 119 -7.52 8.28 10.06
C ILE A 119 -7.09 7.27 8.97
N ARG A 120 -5.96 7.48 8.29
CA ARG A 120 -5.45 6.57 7.23
C ARG A 120 -5.02 5.19 7.74
N SER A 121 -4.49 5.10 8.97
CA SER A 121 -4.23 3.82 9.64
C SER A 121 -5.52 3.10 10.06
N ALA A 122 -6.58 3.86 10.35
CA ALA A 122 -7.91 3.33 10.61
C ALA A 122 -8.58 2.87 9.30
N GLU A 123 -8.50 3.65 8.21
CA GLU A 123 -9.06 3.35 6.88
C GLU A 123 -8.51 2.06 6.26
N ARG A 124 -7.21 1.77 6.42
CA ARG A 124 -6.63 0.47 6.01
C ARG A 124 -7.21 -0.72 6.79
N ARG A 125 -7.57 -0.53 8.06
CA ARG A 125 -8.29 -1.52 8.89
C ARG A 125 -9.76 -1.64 8.46
N HIS A 126 -10.39 -0.53 8.07
CA HIS A 126 -11.79 -0.45 7.64
C HIS A 126 -12.06 -1.19 6.32
N GLU A 127 -11.18 -1.10 5.33
CA GLU A 127 -11.39 -1.75 4.02
C GLU A 127 -11.28 -3.29 4.11
N SER A 128 -10.39 -3.78 4.97
CA SER A 128 -10.27 -5.23 5.27
C SER A 128 -11.51 -5.76 5.97
N VAL A 129 -12.04 -5.01 6.94
CA VAL A 129 -13.31 -5.30 7.62
C VAL A 129 -14.49 -5.30 6.65
N LYS A 130 -14.56 -4.33 5.74
CA LYS A 130 -15.63 -4.21 4.74
C LYS A 130 -15.70 -5.44 3.83
N LYS A 131 -14.55 -5.88 3.30
CA LYS A 131 -14.45 -7.11 2.47
C LYS A 131 -14.83 -8.39 3.22
N LEU A 132 -14.51 -8.48 4.52
CA LEU A 132 -14.92 -9.61 5.35
C LEU A 132 -16.43 -9.60 5.63
N LEU A 133 -16.99 -8.43 5.93
CA LEU A 133 -18.41 -8.25 6.18
C LEU A 133 -19.24 -8.53 4.92
N GLU A 134 -18.77 -8.16 3.72
CA GLU A 134 -19.43 -8.43 2.43
C GLU A 134 -19.70 -9.92 2.16
N LYS A 135 -18.87 -10.82 2.72
CA LYS A 135 -19.06 -12.28 2.61
C LYS A 135 -20.22 -12.81 3.44
N LEU A 136 -20.70 -12.03 4.41
CA LEU A 136 -21.83 -12.41 5.27
C LEU A 136 -23.16 -12.01 4.63
N PRO A 137 -24.21 -12.85 4.74
CA PRO A 137 -25.58 -12.43 4.44
C PRO A 137 -25.95 -11.16 5.22
N GLU A 138 -26.75 -10.27 4.63
CA GLU A 138 -27.10 -8.96 5.20
C GLU A 138 -27.59 -9.02 6.66
N SER A 139 -28.38 -10.05 6.98
CA SER A 139 -28.93 -10.24 8.33
C SER A 139 -27.87 -10.62 9.37
N GLU A 140 -26.80 -11.29 8.97
CA GLU A 140 -25.68 -11.72 9.82
C GLU A 140 -24.65 -10.59 9.93
N ARG A 141 -24.35 -9.94 8.80
CA ARG A 141 -23.49 -8.75 8.70
C ARG A 141 -23.95 -7.64 9.64
N THR A 142 -25.24 -7.30 9.61
CA THR A 142 -25.83 -6.26 10.46
C THR A 142 -25.66 -6.56 11.95
N VAL A 143 -25.79 -7.83 12.35
CA VAL A 143 -25.67 -8.24 13.75
C VAL A 143 -24.20 -8.20 14.21
N VAL A 144 -23.25 -8.62 13.38
CA VAL A 144 -21.81 -8.53 13.68
C VAL A 144 -21.37 -7.07 13.81
N THR A 145 -21.77 -6.21 12.88
CA THR A 145 -21.44 -4.78 12.93
C THR A 145 -22.01 -4.13 14.19
N LEU A 146 -23.29 -4.33 14.53
CA LEU A 146 -23.85 -3.75 15.76
C LEU A 146 -23.25 -4.32 17.05
N TYR A 147 -22.83 -5.59 17.05
CA TYR A 147 -22.26 -6.24 18.23
C TYR A 147 -20.81 -5.80 18.50
N TYR A 148 -19.96 -5.79 17.48
CA TYR A 148 -18.54 -5.48 17.66
C TYR A 148 -18.23 -3.99 17.51
N LEU A 149 -18.81 -3.32 16.50
CA LEU A 149 -18.58 -1.88 16.26
C LEU A 149 -19.57 -1.01 17.06
N GLY A 150 -20.82 -1.45 17.15
CA GLY A 150 -21.82 -0.78 17.99
C GLY A 150 -21.66 -1.06 19.48
N GLU A 151 -20.79 -2.00 19.88
CA GLU A 151 -20.59 -2.51 21.25
C GLU A 151 -21.91 -2.94 21.94
N MET A 152 -22.95 -3.25 21.16
CA MET A 152 -24.28 -3.53 21.70
C MET A 152 -24.37 -4.97 22.19
N THR A 153 -24.97 -5.17 23.35
CA THR A 153 -25.29 -6.52 23.82
C THR A 153 -26.35 -7.17 22.94
N THR A 154 -26.42 -8.50 22.91
CA THR A 154 -27.45 -9.23 22.12
C THR A 154 -28.89 -8.84 22.50
N LYS A 155 -29.12 -8.43 23.76
CA LYS A 155 -30.41 -7.89 24.24
C LYS A 155 -30.69 -6.48 23.69
N GLU A 156 -29.68 -5.63 23.62
CA GLU A 156 -29.81 -4.28 23.05
C GLU A 156 -30.02 -4.33 21.55
N ILE A 157 -29.27 -5.16 20.82
CA ILE A 157 -29.46 -5.39 19.37
C ILE A 157 -30.86 -5.92 19.10
N SER A 158 -31.35 -6.84 19.95
CA SER A 158 -32.71 -7.39 19.87
C SER A 158 -33.78 -6.28 19.99
N LYS A 159 -33.66 -5.40 20.99
CA LYS A 159 -34.55 -4.25 21.16
C LYS A 159 -34.43 -3.24 20.01
N PHE A 160 -33.21 -3.04 19.51
CA PHE A 160 -32.89 -2.07 18.46
C PHE A 160 -33.41 -2.50 17.08
N LEU A 161 -33.26 -3.77 16.72
CA LEU A 161 -33.72 -4.32 15.44
C LEU A 161 -35.15 -4.89 15.49
N GLY A 162 -35.77 -4.96 16.68
CA GLY A 162 -37.13 -5.50 16.86
C GLY A 162 -37.24 -7.02 16.63
N VAL A 163 -36.15 -7.78 16.84
CA VAL A 163 -36.11 -9.24 16.63
C VAL A 163 -35.71 -9.97 17.92
N SER A 164 -36.05 -11.25 18.09
CA SER A 164 -35.79 -11.97 19.35
C SER A 164 -34.30 -12.15 19.65
N VAL A 165 -33.93 -12.14 20.94
CA VAL A 165 -32.54 -12.35 21.41
C VAL A 165 -31.95 -13.67 20.89
N LYS A 166 -32.78 -14.72 20.80
CA LYS A 166 -32.37 -16.03 20.27
C LYS A 166 -31.97 -15.94 18.79
N THR A 167 -32.70 -15.15 18.00
CA THR A 167 -32.38 -14.91 16.58
C THR A 167 -31.08 -14.11 16.41
N ILE A 168 -30.84 -13.12 17.26
CA ILE A 168 -29.56 -12.37 17.28
C ILE A 168 -28.39 -13.30 17.61
N GLY A 169 -28.51 -14.12 18.68
CA GLY A 169 -27.47 -15.06 19.06
C GLY A 169 -27.16 -16.09 17.97
N SER A 170 -28.19 -16.57 17.26
CA SER A 170 -28.02 -17.50 16.14
C SER A 170 -27.32 -16.86 14.93
N ARG A 171 -27.67 -15.61 14.58
CA ARG A 171 -27.02 -14.86 13.49
C ARG A 171 -25.57 -14.54 13.80
N LEU A 172 -25.26 -14.15 15.03
CA LEU A 172 -23.89 -13.86 15.48
C LEU A 172 -23.02 -15.13 15.45
N ARG A 173 -23.58 -16.27 15.88
CA ARG A 173 -22.87 -17.56 15.84
C ARG A 173 -22.56 -18.01 14.40
N ARG A 174 -23.55 -17.96 13.49
CA ARG A 174 -23.34 -18.32 12.08
C ARG A 174 -22.34 -17.39 11.39
N ALA A 175 -22.39 -16.10 11.71
CA ALA A 175 -21.42 -15.15 11.19
C ALA A 175 -20.00 -15.49 11.62
N ARG A 176 -19.79 -15.82 12.91
CA ARG A 176 -18.48 -16.29 13.42
C ARG A 176 -18.04 -17.59 12.75
N GLU A 177 -18.92 -18.57 12.62
CA GLU A 177 -18.60 -19.85 11.96
C GLU A 177 -18.22 -19.66 10.48
N ARG A 178 -18.87 -18.74 9.76
CA ARG A 178 -18.54 -18.40 8.37
C ARG A 178 -17.23 -17.61 8.23
N LEU A 179 -16.85 -16.87 9.27
CA LEU A 179 -15.57 -16.15 9.32
C LEU A 179 -14.42 -17.06 9.80
N LYS A 180 -14.67 -18.10 10.60
CA LYS A 180 -13.68 -18.99 11.24
C LYS A 180 -12.65 -19.70 10.33
N GLN A 181 -12.87 -19.81 9.02
CA GLN A 181 -11.86 -20.39 8.11
C GLN A 181 -10.66 -19.45 7.83
N LYS A 182 -10.75 -18.18 8.24
CA LYS A 182 -9.62 -17.28 8.45
C LYS A 182 -9.90 -16.45 9.71
N GLU A 183 -9.01 -16.50 10.70
CA GLU A 183 -8.78 -15.34 11.58
C GLU A 183 -9.86 -14.96 12.64
N ASP A 184 -10.10 -15.82 13.64
CA ASP A 184 -11.03 -15.54 14.76
C ASP A 184 -10.48 -14.50 15.78
N LEU A 185 -9.15 -14.43 15.97
CA LEU A 185 -8.50 -13.40 16.81
C LEU A 185 -8.49 -12.01 16.12
N PHE A 186 -8.47 -12.01 14.80
CA PHE A 186 -8.36 -10.84 13.94
C PHE A 186 -9.64 -10.01 13.91
N VAL A 187 -10.82 -10.63 13.92
CA VAL A 187 -12.11 -9.89 13.88
C VAL A 187 -12.36 -9.08 15.15
N GLN A 188 -11.91 -9.54 16.31
CA GLN A 188 -12.10 -8.85 17.59
C GLN A 188 -11.12 -7.68 17.77
N GLU A 189 -9.88 -7.82 17.29
CA GLU A 189 -8.86 -6.76 17.25
C GLU A 189 -9.17 -5.68 16.19
N PHE A 190 -9.69 -6.07 15.02
CA PHE A 190 -9.98 -5.14 13.92
C PHE A 190 -11.31 -4.39 14.06
N LEU A 191 -12.39 -5.02 14.58
CA LEU A 191 -13.68 -4.36 14.76
C LEU A 191 -13.77 -3.54 16.06
N GLY A 192 -12.95 -3.85 17.07
CA GLY A 192 -12.91 -3.13 18.35
C GLY A 192 -12.08 -1.84 18.32
N GLY A 193 -11.32 -1.59 17.24
CA GLY A 193 -10.37 -0.48 17.13
C GLY A 193 -10.92 0.82 16.51
N VAL A 194 -12.20 0.86 16.12
CA VAL A 194 -12.82 2.04 15.48
C VAL A 194 -13.47 2.91 16.54
N GLN A 195 -12.78 3.97 16.98
CA GLN A 195 -13.34 4.95 17.90
C GLN A 195 -14.07 6.05 17.12
N LEU A 196 -15.30 6.37 17.52
CA LEU A 196 -16.01 7.56 17.04
C LEU A 196 -15.24 8.83 17.42
N SER A 197 -15.36 9.87 16.61
CA SER A 197 -14.76 11.17 16.91
C SER A 197 -15.17 11.63 18.31
N ALA A 198 -14.23 12.17 19.08
CA ALA A 198 -14.53 12.71 20.40
C ALA A 198 -15.46 13.95 20.34
N SER A 199 -15.68 14.50 19.15
CA SER A 199 -16.44 15.72 18.88
C SER A 199 -17.90 15.48 18.45
N LEU A 200 -18.30 14.26 18.06
CA LEU A 200 -19.67 13.97 17.60
C LEU A 200 -20.75 14.34 18.64
N ARG A 201 -20.60 13.90 19.89
CA ARG A 201 -21.58 14.21 20.94
C ARG A 201 -21.62 15.70 21.31
N PRO A 202 -20.47 16.38 21.52
CA PRO A 202 -20.43 17.84 21.65
C PRO A 202 -21.08 18.59 20.49
N ASN A 203 -20.90 18.15 19.25
CA ASN A 203 -21.47 18.78 18.06
C ASN A 203 -23.00 18.62 17.99
N ILE A 204 -23.52 17.42 18.28
CA ILE A 204 -24.96 17.18 18.41
C ILE A 204 -25.54 18.06 19.52
N MET A 205 -24.91 18.08 20.69
CA MET A 205 -25.43 18.84 21.84
C MET A 205 -25.34 20.36 21.65
N ARG A 206 -24.31 20.87 20.96
CA ARG A 206 -24.21 22.28 20.56
C ARG A 206 -25.38 22.68 19.65
N GLN A 207 -25.68 21.86 18.64
CA GLN A 207 -26.80 22.14 17.74
C GLN A 207 -28.17 21.93 18.40
N VAL A 208 -28.28 21.03 19.38
CA VAL A 208 -29.47 20.88 20.23
C VAL A 208 -29.71 22.14 21.08
N ALA A 209 -28.65 22.77 21.61
CA ALA A 209 -28.76 24.02 22.37
C ALA A 209 -29.33 25.19 21.55
N ASP A 210 -29.11 25.19 20.24
CA ASP A 210 -29.67 26.18 19.29
C ASP A 210 -31.11 25.84 18.84
N LEU A 211 -31.62 24.66 19.20
CA LEU A 211 -32.94 24.15 18.81
C LEU A 211 -33.90 24.12 20.00
N LYS A 212 -34.89 25.01 20.03
CA LYS A 212 -35.99 24.88 21.00
C LYS A 212 -36.90 23.70 20.61
N PRO A 213 -37.20 22.74 21.50
CA PRO A 213 -38.15 21.68 21.20
C PRO A 213 -39.50 22.31 20.84
N THR A 214 -40.09 21.90 19.72
CA THR A 214 -41.44 22.37 19.36
C THR A 214 -42.42 21.91 20.44
N PRO A 215 -43.20 22.84 21.05
CA PRO A 215 -44.17 22.46 22.07
C PRO A 215 -45.18 21.47 21.47
N PRO A 216 -45.68 20.52 22.27
CA PRO A 216 -46.71 19.60 21.79
C PRO A 216 -47.88 20.42 21.25
N PRO A 217 -48.46 20.07 20.10
CA PRO A 217 -49.59 20.81 19.57
C PRO A 217 -50.71 20.81 20.62
N PRO A 218 -51.40 21.95 20.82
CA PRO A 218 -52.47 22.01 21.81
C PRO A 218 -53.50 20.95 21.48
N VAL A 219 -53.89 20.17 22.50
CA VAL A 219 -54.98 19.20 22.43
C VAL A 219 -56.21 19.96 21.97
N ARG A 220 -56.56 19.82 20.68
CA ARG A 220 -57.81 20.38 20.18
C ARG A 220 -58.97 19.52 20.71
N PRO A 221 -60.02 20.14 21.26
CA PRO A 221 -61.19 19.40 21.69
C PRO A 221 -61.89 18.75 20.49
N LEU A 222 -62.50 17.60 20.76
CA LEU A 222 -63.33 16.84 19.84
C LEU A 222 -64.55 17.65 19.33
N LEU A 223 -64.91 17.34 18.08
CA LEU A 223 -66.19 17.50 17.35
C LEU A 223 -66.41 18.75 16.46
N PRO A 224 -67.27 18.67 15.41
CA PRO A 224 -67.82 17.52 14.67
C PRO A 224 -67.65 17.62 13.13
N TRP A 225 -68.06 16.56 12.45
CA TRP A 225 -67.99 16.35 11.01
C TRP A 225 -68.89 17.30 10.21
N ALA A 226 -68.37 17.90 9.13
CA ALA A 226 -69.11 18.20 7.89
C ALA A 226 -68.20 18.88 6.84
N ALA A 227 -67.55 18.09 5.98
CA ALA A 227 -67.19 18.46 4.60
C ALA A 227 -66.60 17.25 3.86
N PHE A 228 -67.45 16.25 3.58
CA PHE A 228 -67.23 15.35 2.46
C PHE A 228 -67.39 16.16 1.17
N GLY A 229 -66.47 16.03 0.19
CA GLY A 229 -66.71 16.65 -1.11
C GLY A 229 -65.69 16.43 -2.24
N THR A 230 -64.40 16.19 -1.98
CA THR A 230 -63.41 16.25 -3.08
C THR A 230 -62.44 15.07 -3.21
N ALA A 231 -62.34 14.18 -2.22
CA ALA A 231 -61.39 13.05 -2.29
C ALA A 231 -61.88 11.83 -3.09
N ALA A 232 -63.20 11.69 -3.32
CA ALA A 232 -63.77 10.51 -3.98
C ALA A 232 -63.64 10.53 -5.52
N ILE A 233 -63.51 11.71 -6.13
CA ILE A 233 -63.41 11.86 -7.60
C ILE A 233 -61.97 11.58 -8.08
N LEU A 234 -60.96 11.86 -7.26
CA LEU A 234 -59.55 11.58 -7.57
C LEU A 234 -59.17 10.10 -7.44
N MET A 235 -59.88 9.33 -6.59
CA MET A 235 -59.64 7.89 -6.47
C MET A 235 -60.20 7.07 -7.64
N LEU A 236 -61.24 7.54 -8.33
CA LEU A 236 -61.81 6.87 -9.50
C LEU A 236 -61.03 7.12 -10.79
N LEU A 237 -60.33 8.25 -10.91
CA LEU A 237 -59.48 8.56 -12.06
C LEU A 237 -58.12 7.82 -12.03
N MET A 238 -57.68 7.35 -10.86
CA MET A 238 -56.40 6.66 -10.69
C MET A 238 -56.50 5.11 -10.82
N LEU A 239 -57.70 4.57 -11.02
CA LEU A 239 -57.95 3.12 -11.14
C LEU A 239 -58.13 2.63 -12.59
N GLY A 240 -58.04 3.51 -13.60
CA GLY A 240 -58.39 3.18 -15.00
C GLY A 240 -57.25 3.07 -16.01
N ALA A 241 -56.00 3.40 -15.66
CA ALA A 241 -54.88 3.34 -16.61
C ALA A 241 -53.61 2.77 -15.95
N SER A 242 -53.71 1.54 -15.48
CA SER A 242 -52.56 0.67 -15.30
C SER A 242 -52.41 -0.19 -16.54
N ASN A 243 -51.33 -0.02 -17.31
CA ASN A 243 -50.61 -1.20 -17.77
C ASN A 243 -49.18 -0.93 -18.23
N ARG A 244 -48.28 -1.75 -17.67
CA ARG A 244 -46.87 -1.97 -18.04
C ARG A 244 -45.91 -0.84 -17.66
N TYR A 245 -45.40 -0.88 -16.42
CA TYR A 245 -43.95 -0.93 -16.12
C TYR A 245 -43.58 -0.81 -14.62
N LEU A 246 -44.55 -0.75 -13.68
CA LEU A 246 -44.28 -0.49 -12.26
C LEU A 246 -44.42 -1.68 -11.29
N THR A 247 -44.43 -2.92 -11.78
CA THR A 247 -44.43 -4.11 -10.91
C THR A 247 -43.10 -4.86 -10.97
N ARG A 248 -42.05 -4.32 -10.36
CA ARG A 248 -40.91 -5.17 -9.94
C ARG A 248 -40.07 -4.72 -8.74
N PHE A 249 -40.24 -3.53 -8.20
CA PHE A 249 -39.48 -3.14 -7.00
C PHE A 249 -40.33 -2.32 -6.04
N GLN A 250 -41.16 -3.02 -5.25
CA GLN A 250 -41.62 -2.58 -3.93
C GLN A 250 -42.41 -3.72 -3.29
N LYS A 251 -41.70 -4.61 -2.58
CA LYS A 251 -42.27 -5.32 -1.43
C LYS A 251 -41.43 -4.92 -0.21
N PRO A 252 -42.05 -4.42 0.87
CA PRO A 252 -41.34 -4.20 2.14
C PRO A 252 -40.92 -5.55 2.74
N TYR A 253 -39.73 -5.56 3.36
CA TYR A 253 -39.18 -6.69 4.11
C TYR A 253 -40.21 -7.23 5.12
N SER A 254 -40.48 -8.54 5.05
CA SER A 254 -41.30 -9.26 6.02
C SER A 254 -40.46 -9.62 7.25
N PHE A 255 -40.95 -9.27 8.45
CA PHE A 255 -40.30 -9.59 9.73
C PHE A 255 -40.61 -11.03 10.23
N GLU A 256 -41.27 -11.86 9.42
CA GLU A 256 -41.64 -13.25 9.74
C GLU A 256 -41.28 -14.24 8.62
N ALA A 257 -40.12 -14.10 7.98
CA ALA A 257 -39.68 -15.09 6.99
C ALA A 257 -39.30 -16.42 7.69
N ALA A 258 -40.05 -17.49 7.34
CA ALA A 258 -39.80 -18.86 7.77
C ALA A 258 -38.40 -19.34 7.36
N SER A 259 -37.82 -20.24 8.17
CA SER A 259 -36.52 -20.88 7.94
C SER A 259 -36.37 -21.37 6.49
N GLU A 260 -35.32 -20.92 5.82
CA GLU A 260 -34.88 -21.53 4.56
C GLU A 260 -34.61 -23.04 4.78
N PRO A 261 -34.94 -23.90 3.80
CA PRO A 261 -34.89 -25.34 3.97
C PRO A 261 -33.45 -25.82 4.17
N THR A 262 -33.28 -26.67 5.18
CA THR A 262 -32.06 -27.43 5.41
C THR A 262 -31.74 -28.27 4.17
N ILE A 263 -30.65 -27.96 3.47
CA ILE A 263 -30.11 -28.88 2.46
C ILE A 263 -29.59 -30.09 3.24
N LYS A 264 -30.33 -31.20 3.18
CA LYS A 264 -29.83 -32.52 3.55
C LYS A 264 -28.76 -32.91 2.53
N ILE A 265 -27.53 -33.09 2.98
CA ILE A 265 -26.54 -33.88 2.24
C ILE A 265 -27.07 -35.31 2.27
N MET A 266 -27.51 -35.82 1.12
CA MET A 266 -27.73 -37.25 0.91
C MET A 266 -26.42 -37.84 0.40
N ASP A 267 -25.83 -38.75 1.16
CA ASP A 267 -24.80 -39.64 0.64
C ASP A 267 -25.44 -40.46 -0.49
N THR A 268 -24.90 -40.29 -1.70
CA THR A 268 -25.23 -41.14 -2.84
C THR A 268 -23.93 -41.74 -3.33
N ASP A 269 -23.79 -43.05 -3.20
CA ASP A 269 -22.64 -43.80 -3.69
C ASP A 269 -22.57 -43.73 -5.21
N ILE A 270 -21.43 -43.26 -5.74
CA ILE A 270 -21.11 -43.40 -7.15
C ILE A 270 -20.55 -44.82 -7.33
N VAL A 271 -21.40 -45.72 -7.82
CA VAL A 271 -20.99 -47.02 -8.36
C VAL A 271 -20.42 -46.77 -9.77
N LEU A 272 -19.13 -47.02 -9.94
CA LEU A 272 -18.52 -47.17 -11.26
C LEU A 272 -18.64 -48.64 -11.68
N ASP A 273 -19.57 -48.90 -12.59
CA ASP A 273 -19.70 -50.16 -13.30
C ASP A 273 -18.66 -50.19 -14.43
N THR A 274 -17.71 -51.14 -14.37
CA THR A 274 -16.81 -51.42 -15.50
C THR A 274 -16.81 -52.92 -15.76
N ASP A 275 -17.41 -53.28 -16.90
CA ASP A 275 -17.48 -54.63 -17.43
C ASP A 275 -16.10 -55.17 -17.83
N ALA A 276 -15.94 -56.49 -17.65
CA ALA A 276 -14.69 -57.21 -17.80
C ALA A 276 -14.59 -58.03 -19.10
N LYS A 277 -13.31 -58.38 -19.42
CA LYS A 277 -12.77 -59.60 -20.08
C LYS A 277 -12.62 -59.66 -21.62
N PRO A 278 -11.77 -60.56 -22.19
CA PRO A 278 -11.11 -61.76 -21.58
C PRO A 278 -9.63 -62.10 -21.89
N ALA A 279 -9.05 -62.90 -20.96
CA ALA A 279 -8.21 -64.12 -21.08
C ALA A 279 -6.77 -64.12 -21.65
N LEU A 280 -5.82 -64.64 -20.84
CA LEU A 280 -5.05 -65.93 -20.99
C LEU A 280 -4.01 -66.02 -19.85
N ARG A 281 -4.17 -66.90 -18.85
CA ARG A 281 -3.60 -68.28 -18.72
C ARG A 281 -2.06 -68.35 -18.73
N ASN A 282 -1.45 -68.61 -17.56
CA ASN A 282 -0.65 -69.82 -17.30
C ASN A 282 -0.24 -69.97 -15.82
N GLN A 283 -0.19 -71.22 -15.39
CA GLN A 283 0.13 -71.75 -14.06
C GLN A 283 1.63 -72.01 -13.85
N ILE A 284 1.99 -72.24 -12.58
CA ILE A 284 2.94 -73.22 -11.96
C ILE A 284 3.72 -72.48 -10.85
N GLY A 285 3.84 -72.92 -9.59
CA GLY A 285 3.33 -74.09 -8.86
C GLY A 285 3.97 -74.18 -7.46
N GLN A 286 3.21 -74.75 -6.49
CA GLN A 286 3.60 -75.62 -5.35
C GLN A 286 4.63 -75.11 -4.30
N THR A 287 4.59 -75.38 -2.97
CA THR A 287 3.92 -76.37 -2.09
C THR A 287 4.19 -75.99 -0.61
N ALA A 288 3.21 -76.10 0.30
CA ALA A 288 3.14 -77.03 1.46
C ALA A 288 3.56 -76.40 2.81
N ARG A 289 3.11 -76.77 4.02
CA ARG A 289 2.03 -77.61 4.59
C ARG A 289 1.96 -77.24 6.10
N PHE A 290 0.78 -77.41 6.73
CA PHE A 290 0.44 -77.85 8.12
C PHE A 290 1.45 -77.65 9.28
N GLY A 291 1.06 -77.31 10.52
CA GLY A 291 -0.24 -77.19 11.18
C GLY A 291 -0.14 -77.46 12.71
N LYS A 292 -1.22 -77.12 13.44
CA LYS A 292 -1.64 -77.61 14.80
C LYS A 292 -0.72 -77.23 15.99
N SER A 293 -1.14 -77.11 17.25
CA SER A 293 -2.34 -77.52 18.01
C SER A 293 -2.27 -76.80 19.40
N THR A 294 -3.32 -76.13 19.89
CA THR A 294 -4.33 -76.55 20.92
C THR A 294 -3.97 -76.44 22.41
N THR A 295 -4.89 -75.76 23.14
CA THR A 295 -5.52 -76.08 24.46
C THR A 295 -4.64 -76.19 25.72
N ALA A 296 -5.07 -75.91 26.96
CA ALA A 296 -6.26 -75.37 27.65
C ALA A 296 -5.75 -75.12 29.11
N GLY A 297 -6.14 -74.09 29.86
CA GLY A 297 -7.42 -73.96 30.58
C GLY A 297 -7.23 -74.26 32.09
N LEU A 298 -7.63 -73.34 32.97
CA LEU A 298 -8.39 -73.60 34.23
C LEU A 298 -8.51 -72.35 35.12
N GLN A 299 -9.75 -72.08 35.52
CA GLN A 299 -10.20 -71.13 36.54
C GLN A 299 -9.98 -71.68 37.97
N ILE A 300 -9.94 -70.80 38.97
CA ILE A 300 -10.72 -70.86 40.23
C ILE A 300 -10.68 -69.47 40.91
N SER A 301 -11.85 -69.04 41.40
CA SER A 301 -12.12 -67.83 42.17
C SER A 301 -11.81 -67.99 43.67
N GLN A 302 -11.43 -66.90 44.37
CA GLN A 302 -12.20 -66.37 45.51
C GLN A 302 -11.64 -65.01 46.02
N THR A 303 -12.60 -64.18 46.42
CA THR A 303 -12.63 -62.77 46.85
C THR A 303 -11.98 -62.48 48.22
N VAL A 304 -11.30 -61.33 48.37
CA VAL A 304 -11.46 -60.32 49.45
C VAL A 304 -10.92 -58.95 48.95
N SER A 305 -11.75 -57.90 49.03
CA SER A 305 -11.43 -56.45 48.84
C SER A 305 -10.89 -55.87 50.17
N THR A 306 -9.98 -54.91 50.33
CA THR A 306 -9.55 -53.63 49.68
C THR A 306 -8.18 -53.21 50.31
N PRO A 307 -7.52 -52.05 50.01
CA PRO A 307 -7.70 -51.06 48.95
C PRO A 307 -6.44 -50.88 48.06
N ASN A 308 -6.68 -50.42 46.81
CA ASN A 308 -5.63 -50.05 45.86
C ASN A 308 -4.86 -48.80 46.31
N ALA A 309 -3.57 -48.99 46.62
CA ALA A 309 -2.54 -47.97 46.56
C ALA A 309 -1.40 -48.47 45.66
N SER A 310 -1.22 -47.78 44.53
CA SER A 310 0.03 -47.54 43.81
C SER A 310 1.10 -48.66 43.78
N LYS A 311 1.17 -49.32 42.61
CA LYS A 311 2.43 -49.70 41.93
C LYS A 311 2.26 -49.27 40.47
N ASP A 312 2.56 -48.03 40.12
CA ASP A 312 3.89 -47.66 39.63
C ASP A 312 4.98 -48.71 39.82
N SER A 313 5.36 -49.36 38.73
CA SER A 313 6.74 -49.40 38.24
C SER A 313 6.82 -50.39 37.08
N LEU A 314 6.83 -49.83 35.85
CA LEU A 314 7.61 -50.26 34.67
C LEU A 314 6.96 -49.72 33.37
N LYS A 315 7.01 -48.40 33.19
CA LYS A 315 7.29 -47.72 31.91
C LYS A 315 7.52 -46.21 32.12
N PRO A 316 8.73 -45.78 32.55
CA PRO A 316 9.12 -44.37 32.45
C PRO A 316 10.56 -44.19 31.91
N ALA A 317 10.77 -43.43 30.83
CA ALA A 317 12.02 -42.65 30.58
C ALA A 317 12.16 -42.10 29.14
N ALA A 318 11.58 -42.72 28.11
CA ALA A 318 12.00 -42.46 26.72
C ALA A 318 11.50 -41.11 26.12
N THR A 319 10.57 -40.41 26.76
CA THR A 319 9.86 -39.25 26.17
C THR A 319 10.25 -37.89 26.77
N GLN A 320 11.08 -37.85 27.82
CA GLN A 320 11.26 -36.64 28.64
C GLN A 320 12.34 -35.67 28.14
N TRP A 321 13.32 -36.13 27.37
CA TRP A 321 14.47 -35.31 26.95
C TRP A 321 14.37 -34.75 25.52
N MET A 322 13.37 -35.16 24.74
CA MET A 322 13.05 -34.61 23.42
C MET A 322 11.53 -34.34 23.37
N PRO A 323 11.06 -33.17 23.82
CA PRO A 323 9.64 -32.93 24.10
C PRO A 323 8.78 -32.76 22.85
N ASP A 324 9.34 -32.20 21.77
CA ASP A 324 8.64 -31.92 20.51
C ASP A 324 8.31 -33.21 19.75
N ALA A 325 7.02 -33.40 19.44
CA ALA A 325 6.54 -34.61 18.76
C ALA A 325 6.97 -34.66 17.29
N ASN A 326 6.94 -33.52 16.61
CA ASN A 326 7.31 -33.40 15.19
C ASN A 326 8.81 -33.64 15.01
N LEU A 327 9.62 -33.17 15.97
CA LEU A 327 11.06 -33.45 16.01
C LEU A 327 11.32 -34.94 16.23
N ARG A 328 10.69 -35.57 17.23
CA ARG A 328 10.85 -37.02 17.49
C ARG A 328 10.52 -37.86 16.26
N GLU A 329 9.42 -37.54 15.59
CA GLU A 329 9.01 -38.24 14.37
C GLU A 329 10.03 -38.05 13.24
N ALA A 330 10.47 -36.82 13.00
CA ALA A 330 11.48 -36.53 11.98
C ALA A 330 12.82 -37.23 12.27
N VAL A 331 13.24 -37.32 13.54
CA VAL A 331 14.46 -38.03 13.94
C VAL A 331 14.33 -39.53 13.69
N ARG A 332 13.18 -40.14 14.00
CA ARG A 332 12.94 -41.57 13.69
C ARG A 332 12.99 -41.83 12.19
N GLU A 333 12.39 -40.95 11.40
CA GLU A 333 12.42 -41.03 9.94
C GLU A 333 13.85 -40.94 9.40
N ALA A 334 14.65 -39.99 9.91
CA ALA A 334 16.05 -39.83 9.51
C ALA A 334 16.92 -41.05 9.84
N LEU A 335 16.56 -41.79 10.88
CA LEU A 335 17.28 -42.99 11.35
C LEU A 335 16.67 -44.31 10.84
N ASN A 336 15.61 -44.26 10.02
CA ASN A 336 14.83 -45.43 9.57
C ASN A 336 14.36 -46.33 10.73
N LEU A 337 13.85 -45.71 11.80
CA LEU A 337 13.30 -46.39 12.96
C LEU A 337 11.77 -46.53 12.85
N GLU A 338 11.24 -47.60 13.43
CA GLU A 338 9.79 -47.82 13.52
C GLU A 338 9.08 -46.68 14.29
N PRO A 339 7.81 -46.35 13.98
CA PRO A 339 7.10 -45.17 14.53
C PRO A 339 7.11 -45.05 16.06
N ASP A 340 7.16 -46.20 16.76
CA ASP A 340 7.15 -46.28 18.23
C ASP A 340 8.48 -46.74 18.84
N ALA A 341 9.54 -46.86 18.03
CA ALA A 341 10.86 -47.21 18.53
C ALA A 341 11.35 -46.15 19.54
N ALA A 342 11.92 -46.63 20.65
CA ALA A 342 12.53 -45.78 21.65
C ALA A 342 13.82 -45.16 21.10
N LEU A 343 13.93 -43.84 21.12
CA LEU A 343 15.15 -43.14 20.74
C LEU A 343 16.19 -43.27 21.86
N THR A 344 17.34 -43.85 21.54
CA THR A 344 18.47 -44.02 22.47
C THR A 344 19.59 -43.03 22.16
N GLN A 345 20.52 -42.87 23.11
CA GLN A 345 21.73 -42.09 22.87
C GLN A 345 22.57 -42.66 21.72
N ALA A 346 22.60 -43.98 21.54
CA ALA A 346 23.32 -44.63 20.45
C ALA A 346 22.73 -44.24 19.09
N ASP A 347 21.41 -44.12 18.99
CA ASP A 347 20.70 -43.69 17.78
C ASP A 347 21.05 -42.23 17.43
N MET A 348 21.06 -41.33 18.42
CA MET A 348 21.45 -39.93 18.21
C MET A 348 22.89 -39.79 17.72
N LEU A 349 23.80 -40.67 18.14
CA LEU A 349 25.19 -40.67 17.66
C LEU A 349 25.32 -41.12 16.20
N GLN A 350 24.32 -41.80 15.62
CA GLN A 350 24.28 -42.15 14.20
C GLN A 350 23.78 -41.01 13.32
N LEU A 351 23.12 -40.00 13.91
CA LEU A 351 22.57 -38.86 13.19
C LEU A 351 23.70 -37.94 12.70
N THR A 352 24.10 -38.11 11.45
CA THR A 352 25.16 -37.31 10.79
C THR A 352 24.59 -36.28 9.82
N ASN A 353 23.42 -36.56 9.24
CA ASN A 353 22.67 -35.67 8.37
C ASN A 353 21.20 -35.69 8.79
N PHE A 354 20.62 -34.51 9.02
CA PHE A 354 19.23 -34.37 9.40
C PHE A 354 18.56 -33.25 8.56
N ALA A 355 17.69 -33.64 7.64
CA ALA A 355 16.97 -32.74 6.74
C ALA A 355 15.44 -32.95 6.74
N GLN A 356 14.97 -34.00 7.42
CA GLN A 356 13.59 -34.44 7.45
C GLN A 356 12.70 -33.52 8.29
N GLY A 357 13.28 -32.64 9.12
CA GLY A 357 12.55 -31.71 9.99
C GLY A 357 12.07 -30.40 9.34
N ARG A 358 12.19 -30.22 8.02
CA ARG A 358 11.81 -28.97 7.31
C ARG A 358 10.30 -28.75 7.32
N ARG A 359 9.84 -27.55 7.66
CA ARG A 359 8.42 -27.11 7.60
C ARG A 359 7.44 -28.06 8.29
N ARG A 360 7.81 -28.58 9.46
CA ARG A 360 6.99 -29.54 10.23
C ARG A 360 6.31 -28.93 11.45
N GLY A 361 6.39 -27.61 11.62
CA GLY A 361 5.88 -26.94 12.82
C GLY A 361 6.66 -27.38 14.07
N ILE A 362 7.97 -27.58 13.93
CA ILE A 362 8.87 -27.81 15.07
C ILE A 362 9.05 -26.48 15.80
N SER A 363 8.97 -26.50 17.12
CA SER A 363 9.20 -25.30 17.95
C SER A 363 10.25 -25.48 19.03
N ASP A 364 10.53 -26.72 19.45
CA ASP A 364 11.54 -27.04 20.46
C ASP A 364 12.51 -28.08 19.92
N ILE A 365 13.80 -27.72 19.89
CA ILE A 365 14.88 -28.57 19.37
C ILE A 365 15.69 -29.28 20.46
N SER A 366 15.21 -29.26 21.70
CA SER A 366 15.79 -30.01 22.82
C SER A 366 15.88 -31.49 22.50
N GLY A 367 17.04 -32.07 22.79
CA GLY A 367 17.43 -33.43 22.45
C GLY A 367 18.44 -33.50 21.30
N LEU A 368 18.53 -32.48 20.43
CA LEU A 368 19.54 -32.44 19.36
C LEU A 368 20.97 -32.25 19.90
N GLU A 369 21.16 -31.73 21.11
CA GLU A 369 22.47 -31.60 21.76
C GLU A 369 23.18 -32.95 21.93
N ARG A 370 22.42 -34.05 21.88
CA ARG A 370 22.92 -35.43 21.96
C ARG A 370 23.46 -35.96 20.63
N ALA A 371 23.16 -35.32 19.50
CA ALA A 371 23.60 -35.70 18.16
C ALA A 371 25.02 -35.16 17.86
N THR A 372 26.01 -35.48 18.70
CA THR A 372 27.35 -34.86 18.64
C THR A 372 28.16 -35.20 17.39
N ASN A 373 27.68 -36.11 16.54
CA ASN A 373 28.26 -36.44 15.24
C ASN A 373 27.59 -35.74 14.05
N LEU A 374 26.61 -34.86 14.30
CA LEU A 374 25.86 -34.15 13.28
C LEU A 374 26.78 -33.22 12.46
N ARG A 375 26.71 -33.33 11.14
CA ARG A 375 27.47 -32.52 10.18
C ARG A 375 26.58 -31.64 9.31
N VAL A 376 25.36 -32.12 9.03
CA VAL A 376 24.39 -31.42 8.19
C VAL A 376 23.08 -31.34 8.96
N LEU A 377 22.60 -30.12 9.20
CA LEU A 377 21.31 -29.86 9.84
C LEU A 377 20.49 -28.90 8.97
N SER A 378 19.28 -29.29 8.60
CA SER A 378 18.35 -28.46 7.84
C SER A 378 16.93 -28.61 8.38
N ILE A 379 16.46 -27.58 9.07
CA ILE A 379 15.15 -27.54 9.76
C ILE A 379 14.45 -26.19 9.53
N HIS A 380 14.60 -25.63 8.34
CA HIS A 380 14.03 -24.33 7.95
C HIS A 380 12.48 -24.32 7.93
N GLY A 381 11.91 -23.11 8.01
CA GLY A 381 10.47 -22.86 7.92
C GLY A 381 9.68 -23.39 9.12
N ASN A 382 10.27 -23.29 10.32
CA ASN A 382 9.71 -23.73 11.60
C ASN A 382 9.56 -22.52 12.54
N SER A 383 9.31 -22.71 13.84
CA SER A 383 9.24 -21.61 14.82
C SER A 383 10.18 -21.86 15.98
N ILE A 384 11.48 -21.83 15.69
CA ILE A 384 12.57 -22.22 16.58
C ILE A 384 13.24 -20.94 17.10
N GLY A 385 12.89 -20.52 18.31
CA GLY A 385 13.46 -19.33 18.95
C GLY A 385 14.72 -19.60 19.78
N ASP A 386 14.91 -20.83 20.26
CA ASP A 386 16.05 -21.21 21.12
C ASP A 386 17.02 -22.14 20.37
N LEU A 387 18.25 -21.66 20.17
CA LEU A 387 19.34 -22.40 19.52
C LEU A 387 20.32 -23.07 20.50
N THR A 388 20.08 -22.96 21.81
CA THR A 388 20.96 -23.52 22.86
C THR A 388 21.31 -25.00 22.63
N PRO A 389 20.38 -25.88 22.19
CA PRO A 389 20.70 -27.28 21.90
C PRO A 389 21.78 -27.49 20.82
N LEU A 390 22.07 -26.48 20.00
CA LEU A 390 23.07 -26.57 18.92
C LEU A 390 24.49 -26.18 19.38
N ALA A 391 24.64 -25.53 20.53
CA ALA A 391 25.85 -24.80 20.90
C ALA A 391 27.15 -25.62 20.90
N ASN A 392 27.03 -26.93 21.17
CA ASN A 392 28.17 -27.85 21.28
C ASN A 392 28.30 -28.82 20.09
N LEU A 393 27.52 -28.64 19.02
CA LEU A 393 27.57 -29.50 17.83
C LEU A 393 28.71 -29.07 16.90
N THR A 394 29.94 -29.04 17.42
CA THR A 394 31.15 -28.48 16.78
C THR A 394 31.59 -29.19 15.49
N LYS A 395 30.95 -30.31 15.14
CA LYS A 395 31.16 -31.03 13.87
C LYS A 395 30.23 -30.57 12.74
N LEU A 396 29.28 -29.67 13.02
CA LEU A 396 28.41 -29.10 12.00
C LEU A 396 29.24 -28.36 10.94
N ARG A 397 28.93 -28.66 9.69
CA ARG A 397 29.49 -28.03 8.48
C ARG A 397 28.44 -27.29 7.68
N TYR A 398 27.22 -27.81 7.65
CA TYR A 398 26.07 -27.19 6.99
C TYR A 398 24.94 -27.01 8.00
N LEU A 399 24.47 -25.77 8.15
CA LEU A 399 23.34 -25.43 9.02
C LEU A 399 22.35 -24.54 8.26
N ASN A 400 21.09 -24.98 8.16
CA ASN A 400 20.01 -24.20 7.57
C ASN A 400 18.82 -24.04 8.53
N LEU A 401 18.59 -22.79 8.91
CA LEU A 401 17.60 -22.30 9.87
C LEU A 401 16.80 -21.10 9.31
N GLY A 402 16.64 -21.02 7.98
CA GLY A 402 15.88 -19.92 7.37
C GLY A 402 14.39 -19.93 7.77
N GLY A 403 13.80 -18.76 8.01
CA GLY A 403 12.36 -18.65 8.31
C GLY A 403 11.94 -19.28 9.64
N CYS A 404 12.77 -19.16 10.69
CA CYS A 404 12.56 -19.81 11.99
C CYS A 404 12.17 -18.88 13.14
N ARG A 405 12.13 -17.55 12.91
CA ARG A 405 11.91 -16.51 13.95
C ARG A 405 13.02 -16.43 15.00
N ILE A 406 14.25 -16.60 14.55
CA ILE A 406 15.44 -16.52 15.41
C ILE A 406 15.78 -15.07 15.68
N THR A 407 16.06 -14.73 16.94
CA THR A 407 16.56 -13.41 17.35
C THR A 407 18.00 -13.48 17.88
N ASP A 408 18.36 -14.59 18.54
CA ASP A 408 19.68 -14.78 19.16
C ASP A 408 20.48 -15.89 18.46
N VAL A 409 21.66 -15.53 17.94
CA VAL A 409 22.63 -16.45 17.32
C VAL A 409 23.86 -16.71 18.19
N SER A 410 23.88 -16.23 19.43
CA SER A 410 24.96 -16.48 20.40
C SER A 410 25.31 -17.96 20.57
N PRO A 411 24.36 -18.93 20.52
CA PRO A 411 24.72 -20.34 20.62
C PRO A 411 25.59 -20.84 19.46
N LEU A 412 25.60 -20.16 18.31
CA LEU A 412 26.37 -20.57 17.14
C LEU A 412 27.85 -20.17 17.20
N ALA A 413 28.24 -19.34 18.16
CA ALA A 413 29.56 -18.68 18.19
C ALA A 413 30.77 -19.65 18.15
N ASN A 414 30.61 -20.86 18.68
CA ASN A 414 31.68 -21.84 18.80
C ASN A 414 31.68 -22.89 17.68
N LEU A 415 30.80 -22.77 16.68
CA LEU A 415 30.66 -23.74 15.59
C LEU A 415 31.67 -23.50 14.47
N ALA A 416 32.96 -23.38 14.82
CA ALA A 416 34.05 -23.00 13.91
C ALA A 416 34.26 -23.96 12.72
N SER A 417 33.62 -25.14 12.71
CA SER A 417 33.63 -26.07 11.57
C SER A 417 32.56 -25.75 10.51
N LEU A 418 31.67 -24.79 10.75
CA LEU A 418 30.65 -24.39 9.79
C LEU A 418 31.30 -23.86 8.50
N GLU A 419 30.87 -24.43 7.38
CA GLU A 419 31.28 -24.05 6.03
C GLU A 419 30.13 -23.31 5.32
N THR A 420 28.87 -23.72 5.58
CA THR A 420 27.65 -23.09 5.05
C THR A 420 26.64 -22.82 6.17
N LEU A 421 26.16 -21.58 6.26
CA LEU A 421 25.16 -21.13 7.23
C LEU A 421 24.02 -20.35 6.53
N ASP A 422 22.78 -20.81 6.72
CA ASP A 422 21.58 -20.15 6.21
C ASP A 422 20.65 -19.73 7.37
N LEU A 423 20.50 -18.42 7.53
CA LEU A 423 19.73 -17.69 8.53
C LEU A 423 18.74 -16.71 7.86
N PHE A 424 18.42 -16.91 6.58
CA PHE A 424 17.52 -16.04 5.82
C PHE A 424 16.14 -15.89 6.49
N ALA A 425 15.55 -14.68 6.43
CA ALA A 425 14.21 -14.40 6.94
C ALA A 425 14.02 -14.77 8.42
N ASN A 426 14.80 -14.14 9.29
CA ASN A 426 14.69 -14.24 10.75
C ASN A 426 14.62 -12.81 11.34
N ASP A 427 14.68 -12.69 12.67
CA ASP A 427 14.55 -11.44 13.41
C ASP A 427 15.88 -11.07 14.12
N ILE A 428 17.02 -11.39 13.50
CA ILE A 428 18.36 -11.20 14.05
C ILE A 428 18.81 -9.73 13.92
N THR A 429 19.29 -9.13 15.00
CA THR A 429 19.86 -7.76 14.98
C THR A 429 21.36 -7.72 15.22
N ASP A 430 21.91 -8.69 15.96
CA ASP A 430 23.32 -8.77 16.33
C ASP A 430 23.97 -10.04 15.76
N ILE A 431 25.04 -9.84 14.98
CA ILE A 431 25.81 -10.92 14.34
C ILE A 431 27.25 -11.00 14.85
N THR A 432 27.59 -10.26 15.90
CA THR A 432 28.88 -10.36 16.60
C THR A 432 29.26 -11.81 16.93
N PRO A 433 28.32 -12.69 17.34
CA PRO A 433 28.65 -14.10 17.58
C PRO A 433 29.22 -14.85 16.37
N LEU A 434 28.97 -14.41 15.13
CA LEU A 434 29.41 -15.08 13.92
C LEU A 434 30.88 -14.78 13.54
N ALA A 435 31.52 -13.81 14.20
CA ALA A 435 32.87 -13.34 13.88
C ALA A 435 33.95 -14.44 13.93
N ASN A 436 33.73 -15.50 14.71
CA ASN A 436 34.70 -16.59 14.89
C ASN A 436 34.45 -17.81 13.99
N LEU A 437 33.48 -17.73 13.06
CA LEU A 437 33.20 -18.79 12.10
C LEU A 437 34.22 -18.77 10.94
N ILE A 438 35.50 -18.91 11.27
CA ILE A 438 36.65 -18.74 10.37
C ILE A 438 36.67 -19.68 9.15
N ASN A 439 35.89 -20.76 9.17
CA ASN A 439 35.75 -21.69 8.05
C ASN A 439 34.52 -21.44 7.17
N LEU A 440 33.71 -20.44 7.51
CA LEU A 440 32.50 -20.11 6.80
C LEU A 440 32.84 -19.61 5.39
N ARG A 441 32.26 -20.26 4.40
CA ARG A 441 32.39 -19.94 2.97
C ARG A 441 31.12 -19.31 2.44
N GLU A 442 29.99 -19.86 2.85
CA GLU A 442 28.65 -19.43 2.41
C GLU A 442 27.82 -18.97 3.61
N LEU A 443 27.31 -17.73 3.55
CA LEU A 443 26.41 -17.17 4.54
C LEU A 443 25.20 -16.53 3.86
N ARG A 444 23.99 -17.04 4.14
CA ARG A 444 22.71 -16.38 3.79
C ARG A 444 22.10 -15.79 5.04
N ILE A 445 22.04 -14.47 5.14
CA ILE A 445 21.53 -13.78 6.34
C ILE A 445 20.59 -12.60 5.99
N LEU A 446 20.21 -12.48 4.72
CA LEU A 446 19.28 -11.46 4.25
C LEU A 446 17.90 -11.59 4.90
N SER A 447 17.11 -10.51 4.85
CA SER A 447 15.80 -10.41 5.51
C SER A 447 15.90 -10.59 7.02
N ASN A 448 16.86 -9.91 7.64
CA ASN A 448 17.02 -9.73 9.08
C ASN A 448 17.24 -8.23 9.38
N PRO A 449 16.83 -7.70 10.55
CA PRO A 449 17.06 -6.31 10.95
C PRO A 449 18.51 -6.03 11.42
N ILE A 450 19.51 -6.40 10.63
CA ILE A 450 20.95 -6.21 10.95
C ILE A 450 21.44 -4.85 10.44
N LEU A 451 22.03 -4.06 11.33
CA LEU A 451 22.60 -2.75 11.02
C LEU A 451 24.13 -2.75 10.91
N ASP A 452 24.81 -3.67 11.59
CA ASP A 452 26.27 -3.76 11.65
C ASP A 452 26.79 -5.07 11.04
N TYR A 453 27.57 -4.95 9.96
CA TYR A 453 28.22 -6.07 9.27
C TYR A 453 29.73 -6.13 9.54
N THR A 454 30.27 -5.26 10.40
CA THR A 454 31.69 -5.28 10.77
C THR A 454 32.18 -6.65 11.28
N PRO A 455 31.38 -7.47 12.00
CA PRO A 455 31.85 -8.77 12.47
C PRO A 455 32.20 -9.76 11.35
N LEU A 456 31.76 -9.51 10.12
CA LEU A 456 32.01 -10.40 8.97
C LEU A 456 33.20 -9.96 8.11
N LEU A 457 33.76 -8.76 8.33
CA LEU A 457 34.81 -8.18 7.47
C LEU A 457 36.10 -9.00 7.49
N ASP A 458 36.40 -9.62 8.64
CA ASP A 458 37.66 -10.33 8.87
C ASP A 458 37.58 -11.84 8.62
N LEU A 459 36.44 -12.35 8.11
CA LEU A 459 36.28 -13.78 7.83
C LEU A 459 37.06 -14.18 6.57
N PRO A 460 38.11 -15.02 6.69
CA PRO A 460 39.13 -15.17 5.65
C PRO A 460 38.70 -16.02 4.45
N LYS A 461 37.57 -16.73 4.57
CA LYS A 461 37.11 -17.73 3.58
C LYS A 461 35.73 -17.43 3.00
N ILE A 462 35.12 -16.30 3.35
CA ILE A 462 33.91 -15.83 2.68
C ILE A 462 34.31 -15.38 1.27
N GLU A 463 34.31 -16.37 0.37
CA GLU A 463 34.46 -16.17 -1.06
C GLU A 463 33.06 -15.96 -1.62
N ASP A 464 32.80 -14.74 -2.09
CA ASP A 464 31.57 -14.40 -2.79
C ASP A 464 30.32 -14.88 -2.03
N MET A 465 30.08 -14.24 -0.87
CA MET A 465 28.79 -14.30 -0.17
C MET A 465 27.68 -14.39 -1.21
N ASP A 466 26.72 -15.26 -0.98
CA ASP A 466 25.49 -15.38 -1.73
C ASP A 466 24.58 -14.15 -1.51
N TRP A 467 25.16 -12.98 -1.69
CA TRP A 467 24.57 -11.79 -2.28
C TRP A 467 24.12 -12.05 -3.74
N GLN A 468 24.28 -13.28 -4.28
CA GLN A 468 24.01 -13.67 -5.66
C GLN A 468 22.50 -13.75 -5.96
N ASN A 469 21.86 -12.60 -6.03
CA ASN A 469 21.47 -12.24 -7.38
C ASN A 469 22.52 -11.25 -7.87
N THR A 470 23.51 -11.80 -8.57
CA THR A 470 24.58 -11.06 -9.23
C THR A 470 24.02 -9.83 -9.94
N CYS A 471 24.45 -8.62 -9.51
CA CYS A 471 24.25 -7.34 -10.21
C CYS A 471 25.02 -7.31 -11.54
N ALA A 472 24.78 -8.29 -12.40
CA ALA A 472 25.14 -8.32 -13.80
C ALA A 472 24.05 -9.09 -14.52
N VAL A 473 22.79 -8.76 -14.25
CA VAL A 473 21.73 -9.17 -15.16
C VAL A 473 21.99 -8.42 -16.48
N PRO A 474 21.91 -9.09 -17.65
CA PRO A 474 22.15 -8.42 -18.91
C PRO A 474 21.32 -7.14 -18.99
N LYS A 475 21.95 -6.04 -19.39
CA LYS A 475 21.23 -4.81 -19.76
C LYS A 475 20.12 -5.17 -20.76
N PRO A 476 19.05 -4.36 -20.86
CA PRO A 476 18.02 -4.55 -21.86
C PRO A 476 18.63 -4.79 -23.25
N ALA A 477 18.02 -5.70 -24.02
CA ALA A 477 18.56 -6.13 -25.31
C ALA A 477 18.71 -4.96 -26.31
N VAL A 478 17.80 -3.97 -26.23
CA VAL A 478 17.88 -2.72 -26.99
C VAL A 478 18.46 -1.64 -26.07
N PRO A 479 19.61 -1.04 -26.40
CA PRO A 479 20.21 0.03 -25.61
C PRO A 479 19.31 1.26 -25.51
N PHE A 480 19.40 2.01 -24.39
CA PHE A 480 18.57 3.20 -24.17
C PHE A 480 18.68 4.23 -25.30
N ARG A 481 19.84 4.36 -25.96
CA ARG A 481 20.04 5.28 -27.10
C ARG A 481 19.13 4.96 -28.27
N GLU A 482 18.99 3.67 -28.60
CA GLU A 482 18.10 3.21 -29.67
C GLU A 482 16.62 3.34 -29.27
N ARG A 483 16.29 3.07 -28.00
CA ARG A 483 14.92 3.27 -27.47
C ARG A 483 14.50 4.74 -27.50
N ILE A 484 15.41 5.66 -27.15
CA ILE A 484 15.22 7.11 -27.27
C ILE A 484 15.02 7.51 -28.73
N ALA A 485 15.86 7.01 -29.64
CA ALA A 485 15.79 7.39 -31.05
C ALA A 485 14.55 6.87 -31.79
N SER A 486 13.89 5.83 -31.26
CA SER A 486 12.74 5.17 -31.90
C SER A 486 11.39 5.48 -31.27
N ARG A 487 11.34 6.33 -30.21
CA ARG A 487 10.08 6.67 -29.52
C ARG A 487 9.14 7.52 -30.36
N THR A 488 7.85 7.34 -30.17
CA THR A 488 6.83 8.24 -30.69
C THR A 488 6.61 9.44 -29.76
N PHE A 489 5.96 10.49 -30.25
CA PHE A 489 5.65 11.69 -29.47
C PHE A 489 4.14 11.91 -29.35
N PRO A 490 3.65 12.60 -28.30
CA PRO A 490 4.38 13.21 -27.18
C PRO A 490 5.06 12.21 -26.24
N SER A 491 6.23 12.58 -25.73
CA SER A 491 7.02 11.76 -24.79
C SER A 491 6.81 12.29 -23.37
N ILE A 492 6.20 11.49 -22.50
CA ILE A 492 5.76 11.91 -21.16
C ILE A 492 6.60 11.22 -20.10
N PHE A 493 7.00 11.96 -19.05
CA PHE A 493 7.70 11.37 -17.92
C PHE A 493 6.87 11.38 -16.63
N GLY A 494 7.15 10.41 -15.76
CA GLY A 494 6.62 10.37 -14.40
C GLY A 494 7.73 10.61 -13.38
N ALA A 495 7.58 11.64 -12.56
CA ALA A 495 8.50 11.97 -11.48
C ALA A 495 7.85 11.71 -10.12
N TRP A 496 8.58 11.04 -9.22
CA TRP A 496 8.29 10.96 -7.77
C TRP A 496 6.88 10.50 -7.38
N SER A 497 6.12 9.93 -8.32
CA SER A 497 4.74 9.54 -8.11
C SER A 497 4.66 8.26 -7.29
N GLU A 498 3.73 8.24 -6.34
CA GLU A 498 3.39 7.07 -5.54
C GLU A 498 2.55 6.03 -6.30
N ILE A 499 2.38 6.14 -7.62
CA ILE A 499 1.80 5.07 -8.46
C ILE A 499 2.45 3.70 -8.12
N VAL A 500 3.72 3.70 -7.68
CA VAL A 500 4.46 2.49 -7.27
C VAL A 500 4.66 2.37 -5.74
N ASN A 501 4.24 3.35 -4.94
CA ASN A 501 4.54 3.42 -3.50
C ASN A 501 3.34 3.13 -2.59
N LEU A 502 2.53 2.15 -2.95
CA LEU A 502 1.74 1.45 -1.95
C LEU A 502 2.67 0.47 -1.23
N SER A 503 2.64 0.45 0.11
CA SER A 503 3.05 -0.74 0.85
C SER A 503 2.03 -1.85 0.53
N ILE A 504 2.18 -2.49 -0.64
CA ILE A 504 1.24 -3.43 -1.21
C ILE A 504 1.23 -4.70 -0.34
N PRO A 505 0.08 -5.11 0.24
CA PRO A 505 -0.03 -6.39 0.93
C PRO A 505 0.34 -7.53 -0.02
N SER A 506 1.06 -8.52 0.50
CA SER A 506 1.67 -9.66 -0.21
C SER A 506 0.72 -10.54 -1.06
N GLU A 507 -0.59 -10.28 -1.02
CA GLU A 507 -1.61 -10.98 -1.81
C GLU A 507 -2.06 -10.24 -3.08
N ALA A 508 -1.69 -8.96 -3.29
CA ALA A 508 -1.88 -8.28 -4.59
C ALA A 508 -0.76 -8.62 -5.60
N ARG A 509 -0.05 -9.73 -5.37
CA ARG A 509 0.70 -10.47 -6.38
C ARG A 509 -0.26 -11.05 -7.42
N LEU A 510 -0.72 -10.22 -8.34
CA LEU A 510 -1.09 -10.60 -9.71
C LEU A 510 -0.66 -9.46 -10.67
N GLU A 511 0.67 -9.28 -10.74
CA GLU A 511 1.51 -9.01 -11.92
C GLU A 511 0.87 -8.43 -13.21
N GLY A 512 0.25 -7.25 -13.16
CA GLY A 512 -0.19 -6.60 -14.41
C GLY A 512 -0.55 -5.11 -14.30
N HIS A 513 -1.12 -4.67 -13.18
CA HIS A 513 -1.60 -3.29 -13.05
C HIS A 513 -0.48 -2.24 -12.93
N VAL A 514 0.55 -2.48 -12.12
CA VAL A 514 1.65 -1.51 -11.94
C VAL A 514 2.48 -1.33 -13.21
N ILE A 515 2.75 -2.41 -13.95
CA ILE A 515 3.50 -2.33 -15.20
C ILE A 515 2.68 -1.61 -16.28
N ALA A 516 1.37 -1.89 -16.36
CA ALA A 516 0.49 -1.20 -17.30
C ALA A 516 0.40 0.31 -17.02
N GLU A 517 0.33 0.70 -15.74
CA GLU A 517 0.34 2.13 -15.36
C GLU A 517 1.69 2.79 -15.67
N LEU A 518 2.80 2.13 -15.37
CA LEU A 518 4.15 2.64 -15.70
C LEU A 518 4.40 2.71 -17.21
N ALA A 519 3.82 1.81 -17.99
CA ALA A 519 4.00 1.75 -19.44
C ALA A 519 3.46 3.00 -20.16
N HIS A 520 2.63 3.82 -19.51
CA HIS A 520 2.23 5.13 -20.03
C HIS A 520 3.39 6.14 -20.12
N TYR A 521 4.46 5.94 -19.35
CA TYR A 521 5.58 6.88 -19.28
C TYR A 521 6.80 6.37 -20.06
N ASP A 522 7.39 7.25 -20.86
CA ASP A 522 8.63 6.99 -21.60
C ASP A 522 9.88 7.24 -20.75
N LEU A 523 9.73 8.00 -19.66
CA LEU A 523 10.78 8.22 -18.67
C LEU A 523 10.16 8.18 -17.27
N TYR A 524 10.78 7.46 -16.35
CA TYR A 524 10.26 7.34 -15.00
C TYR A 524 11.38 7.34 -13.96
N PHE A 525 11.18 8.05 -12.85
CA PHE A 525 12.09 8.00 -11.71
C PHE A 525 11.36 8.08 -10.36
N CYS A 526 11.54 7.04 -9.54
CA CYS A 526 11.10 6.96 -8.14
C CYS A 526 11.99 5.98 -7.34
N CYS A 527 11.93 6.07 -6.00
CA CYS A 527 12.74 5.26 -5.06
C CYS A 527 12.55 3.74 -5.25
N PRO A 528 13.53 2.90 -4.84
CA PRO A 528 13.85 1.66 -5.54
C PRO A 528 12.62 0.82 -5.92
N MET A 529 12.36 0.79 -7.23
CA MET A 529 11.25 0.06 -7.82
C MET A 529 11.43 -1.46 -7.70
N PHE A 530 10.34 -2.18 -7.96
CA PHE A 530 10.34 -3.64 -8.06
C PHE A 530 10.74 -4.38 -6.78
N GLY A 531 10.47 -3.77 -5.61
CA GLY A 531 10.77 -4.37 -4.31
C GLY A 531 12.25 -4.40 -3.96
N LEU A 532 13.05 -3.56 -4.63
CA LEU A 532 14.45 -3.36 -4.29
C LEU A 532 14.60 -2.40 -3.11
N SER A 533 15.76 -2.42 -2.46
CA SER A 533 16.14 -1.46 -1.43
C SER A 533 17.66 -1.30 -1.37
N TRP A 534 18.11 -0.18 -0.80
CA TRP A 534 19.54 0.02 -0.56
C TRP A 534 20.02 -0.86 0.59
N ALA A 535 21.08 -1.63 0.36
CA ALA A 535 21.75 -2.40 1.39
C ALA A 535 23.24 -2.07 1.42
N LYS A 536 23.76 -1.83 2.63
CA LYS A 536 25.19 -1.67 2.87
C LYS A 536 25.83 -3.05 3.01
N THR A 537 26.93 -3.28 2.30
CA THR A 537 27.72 -4.52 2.38
C THR A 537 29.19 -4.22 2.70
N PRO A 538 29.99 -5.23 3.06
CA PRO A 538 31.45 -5.10 3.14
C PRO A 538 32.13 -4.47 1.92
N LYS A 539 31.57 -4.67 0.72
CA LYS A 539 32.13 -4.16 -0.55
C LYS A 539 31.50 -2.82 -1.01
N GLY A 540 30.72 -2.17 -0.14
CA GLY A 540 30.00 -0.93 -0.43
C GLY A 540 28.49 -1.11 -0.59
N TRP A 541 27.82 -0.11 -1.16
CA TRP A 541 26.37 -0.13 -1.39
C TRP A 541 25.96 -1.04 -2.53
N LYS A 542 24.79 -1.67 -2.39
CA LYS A 542 24.12 -2.40 -3.46
C LYS A 542 22.60 -2.25 -3.39
N LEU A 543 21.94 -2.62 -4.48
CA LEU A 543 20.50 -2.89 -4.48
C LEU A 543 20.26 -4.33 -4.00
N ALA A 544 19.47 -4.48 -2.95
CA ALA A 544 19.04 -5.76 -2.40
C ALA A 544 17.55 -5.98 -2.68
N GLY A 545 17.12 -7.24 -2.69
CA GLY A 545 15.76 -7.65 -3.03
C GLY A 545 15.77 -8.76 -4.08
N ASP A 546 14.62 -9.00 -4.71
CA ASP A 546 14.48 -9.98 -5.79
C ASP A 546 14.87 -9.34 -7.15
N VAL A 547 16.18 -9.26 -7.38
CA VAL A 547 16.76 -8.64 -8.59
C VAL A 547 16.33 -9.35 -9.88
N GLU A 548 16.19 -10.67 -9.87
CA GLU A 548 15.71 -11.43 -11.04
C GLU A 548 14.27 -11.05 -11.36
N ARG A 549 13.40 -10.99 -10.34
CA ARG A 549 12.03 -10.50 -10.51
C ARG A 549 12.00 -9.05 -11.00
N ALA A 550 12.85 -8.18 -10.45
CA ALA A 550 12.93 -6.79 -10.88
C ALA A 550 13.34 -6.66 -12.36
N HIS A 551 14.24 -7.51 -12.84
CA HIS A 551 14.59 -7.57 -14.26
C HIS A 551 13.44 -8.10 -15.12
N GLN A 552 12.74 -9.15 -14.68
CA GLN A 552 11.54 -9.65 -15.37
C GLN A 552 10.48 -8.55 -15.50
N MET A 553 10.23 -7.79 -14.43
CA MET A 553 9.30 -6.66 -14.43
C MET A 553 9.75 -5.53 -15.36
N HIS A 554 11.05 -5.22 -15.41
CA HIS A 554 11.57 -4.26 -16.39
C HIS A 554 11.40 -4.77 -17.84
N ASN A 555 11.67 -6.04 -18.12
CA ASN A 555 11.43 -6.59 -19.46
C ASN A 555 9.94 -6.59 -19.84
N GLU A 556 9.06 -6.86 -18.88
CA GLU A 556 7.61 -6.76 -19.06
C GLU A 556 7.21 -5.32 -19.41
N LEU A 557 7.75 -4.33 -18.68
CA LEU A 557 7.57 -2.91 -19.01
C LEU A 557 8.01 -2.60 -20.43
N LEU A 558 9.21 -3.05 -20.83
CA LEU A 558 9.72 -2.84 -22.20
C LEU A 558 8.91 -3.55 -23.28
N SER A 559 8.22 -4.64 -22.93
CA SER A 559 7.30 -5.30 -23.87
C SER A 559 6.03 -4.51 -24.12
N GLN A 560 5.60 -3.68 -23.15
CA GLN A 560 4.43 -2.82 -23.25
C GLN A 560 4.79 -1.43 -23.79
N ASN A 561 5.90 -0.86 -23.33
CA ASN A 561 6.48 0.38 -23.82
C ASN A 561 7.99 0.18 -24.13
N PRO A 562 8.34 -0.11 -25.39
CA PRO A 562 9.72 -0.31 -25.83
C PRO A 562 10.62 0.93 -25.71
N SER A 563 10.06 2.12 -25.46
CA SER A 563 10.79 3.37 -25.33
C SER A 563 11.06 3.77 -23.87
N SER A 564 10.50 3.03 -22.91
CA SER A 564 10.58 3.38 -21.49
C SER A 564 12.02 3.43 -20.96
N LEU A 565 12.29 4.45 -20.15
CA LEU A 565 13.55 4.68 -19.44
C LEU A 565 13.31 4.72 -17.94
N LEU A 566 14.14 4.00 -17.18
CA LEU A 566 14.09 4.00 -15.72
C LEU A 566 15.33 4.67 -15.13
N LEU A 567 15.17 5.75 -14.37
CA LEU A 567 16.25 6.36 -13.60
C LEU A 567 16.06 6.13 -12.10
N MET A 568 17.14 5.82 -11.40
CA MET A 568 17.16 5.70 -9.94
C MET A 568 17.43 7.06 -9.29
N PRO A 569 16.52 7.57 -8.45
CA PRO A 569 16.85 8.66 -7.55
C PRO A 569 17.97 8.32 -6.57
N ILE A 570 18.96 9.19 -6.46
CA ILE A 570 19.98 9.09 -5.42
C ILE A 570 19.96 10.38 -4.58
N GLY A 571 19.47 10.25 -3.35
CA GLY A 571 19.62 11.28 -2.33
C GLY A 571 21.10 11.47 -1.99
N TYR A 572 21.63 12.67 -2.19
CA TYR A 572 23.03 13.01 -1.90
C TYR A 572 23.17 14.03 -0.76
N PHE A 573 22.14 14.82 -0.51
CA PHE A 573 22.15 15.89 0.49
C PHE A 573 21.25 15.60 1.68
N THR A 574 20.39 14.59 1.60
CA THR A 574 19.47 14.18 2.68
C THR A 574 19.33 12.67 2.75
N GLU A 575 19.05 12.18 3.95
CA GLU A 575 18.74 10.77 4.21
C GLU A 575 17.92 10.66 5.49
N ARG A 576 17.14 9.60 5.63
CA ARG A 576 16.33 9.36 6.84
C ARG A 576 17.20 9.27 8.09
N SER A 577 16.68 9.75 9.21
CA SER A 577 17.36 9.78 10.50
C SER A 577 17.71 8.40 11.05
N ASP A 578 17.04 7.35 10.58
CA ASP A 578 17.30 5.94 10.93
C ASP A 578 18.28 5.24 9.99
N ALA A 579 18.73 5.89 8.91
CA ALA A 579 19.62 5.28 7.94
C ALA A 579 21.08 5.14 8.43
N TYR A 580 21.52 6.08 9.28
CA TYR A 580 22.85 6.05 9.91
C TYR A 580 22.76 6.38 11.40
N PRO A 581 23.68 5.86 12.23
CA PRO A 581 23.83 6.28 13.63
C PRO A 581 23.96 7.81 13.77
N LEU A 582 23.49 8.38 14.88
CA LEU A 582 23.54 9.84 15.12
C LEU A 582 24.96 10.42 15.15
N ASP A 583 25.96 9.59 15.47
CA ASP A 583 27.38 9.93 15.47
C ASP A 583 28.05 9.75 14.10
N PHE A 584 27.31 9.35 13.07
CA PHE A 584 27.83 9.24 11.71
C PHE A 584 28.46 10.58 11.28
N PRO A 585 29.73 10.57 10.84
CA PRO A 585 30.46 11.78 10.50
C PRO A 585 29.91 12.47 9.25
N GLY A 586 29.18 11.75 8.39
CA GLY A 586 28.60 12.31 7.17
C GLY A 586 27.34 13.14 7.40
N TRP A 587 26.82 13.25 8.64
CA TRP A 587 25.77 14.21 8.94
C TRP A 587 26.29 15.64 8.87
N LEU A 588 25.53 16.52 8.21
CA LEU A 588 25.75 17.96 8.32
C LEU A 588 25.33 18.40 9.72
N ARG A 589 26.25 19.07 10.42
CA ARG A 589 26.05 19.45 11.83
C ARG A 589 25.84 20.95 11.99
N ASP A 590 24.93 21.31 12.90
CA ASP A 590 24.73 22.69 13.33
C ASP A 590 25.90 23.20 14.20
N THR A 591 25.85 24.46 14.61
CA THR A 591 26.87 25.08 15.49
C THR A 591 26.98 24.42 16.87
N GLN A 592 26.03 23.56 17.24
CA GLN A 592 26.00 22.80 18.50
C GLN A 592 26.45 21.34 18.30
N GLY A 593 26.85 20.96 17.08
CA GLY A 593 27.34 19.62 16.76
C GLY A 593 26.26 18.58 16.50
N ARG A 594 24.98 18.96 16.34
CA ARG A 594 23.85 18.04 16.11
C ARG A 594 23.54 17.91 14.62
N PRO A 595 23.05 16.75 14.14
CA PRO A 595 22.57 16.60 12.76
C PRO A 595 21.48 17.63 12.43
N ARG A 596 21.61 18.29 11.28
CA ARG A 596 20.62 19.25 10.77
C ARG A 596 19.47 18.50 10.10
N VAL A 597 18.25 18.99 10.29
CA VAL A 597 17.03 18.41 9.71
C VAL A 597 16.69 19.14 8.41
N ASN A 598 16.16 18.40 7.43
CA ASN A 598 15.87 18.86 6.06
C ASN A 598 14.56 19.68 5.92
N MET A 599 14.02 20.22 7.00
CA MET A 599 12.86 21.11 6.95
C MET A 599 13.13 22.33 7.81
N GLU A 600 12.36 23.41 7.62
CA GLU A 600 12.35 24.63 8.45
C GLU A 600 11.92 24.38 9.92
N ILE A 601 12.14 23.17 10.44
CA ILE A 601 11.84 22.71 11.79
C ILE A 601 13.15 22.71 12.57
N ASN A 602 13.18 23.38 13.73
CA ASN A 602 14.34 23.28 14.62
C ASN A 602 14.42 21.86 15.19
N PHE A 603 15.62 21.33 15.34
CA PHE A 603 15.86 20.01 15.95
C PHE A 603 15.16 19.82 17.32
N GLN A 604 14.90 20.91 18.04
CA GLN A 604 14.23 20.92 19.35
C GLN A 604 12.71 20.72 19.28
N ASP A 605 12.11 20.87 18.10
CA ASP A 605 10.67 20.76 17.87
C ASP A 605 10.26 19.37 17.34
N ILE A 606 11.20 18.43 17.24
CA ILE A 606 10.96 17.05 16.77
C ILE A 606 10.52 16.19 17.95
N PRO A 607 9.28 15.65 17.93
CA PRO A 607 8.82 14.68 18.91
C PRO A 607 9.75 13.46 19.00
N GLU A 608 9.97 12.99 20.23
CA GLU A 608 10.85 11.85 20.51
C GLU A 608 10.33 10.58 19.81
N GLY A 609 11.13 10.02 18.88
CA GLY A 609 10.81 8.81 18.13
C GLY A 609 10.24 9.02 16.70
N GLU A 610 10.14 10.27 16.23
CA GLU A 610 9.71 10.56 14.86
C GLU A 610 10.88 10.45 13.87
N ILE A 611 10.65 9.80 12.73
CA ILE A 611 11.66 9.65 11.68
C ILE A 611 11.60 10.88 10.77
N VAL A 612 12.71 11.59 10.69
CA VAL A 612 12.86 12.82 9.90
C VAL A 612 13.99 12.66 8.89
N ASP A 613 14.06 13.53 7.89
CA ASP A 613 15.22 13.56 6.99
C ASP A 613 16.31 14.46 7.57
N PHE A 614 17.51 13.93 7.75
CA PHE A 614 18.70 14.69 8.12
C PHE A 614 19.51 15.08 6.89
N CYS A 615 20.13 16.25 6.94
CA CYS A 615 21.04 16.72 5.92
C CYS A 615 22.38 15.96 5.99
N LEU A 616 22.84 15.49 4.85
CA LEU A 616 24.17 14.94 4.64
C LEU A 616 25.17 16.04 4.26
N ASP A 617 26.37 15.95 4.82
CA ASP A 617 27.51 16.75 4.43
C ASP A 617 28.17 16.15 3.18
N PHE A 618 27.61 16.43 2.01
CA PHE A 618 28.11 15.92 0.73
C PHE A 618 29.51 16.45 0.34
N THR A 619 30.09 17.38 1.09
CA THR A 619 31.50 17.78 0.87
C THR A 619 32.49 16.80 1.48
N ARG A 620 32.02 15.92 2.38
CA ARG A 620 32.86 14.90 3.00
C ARG A 620 33.14 13.73 2.05
N PRO A 621 34.38 13.24 1.97
CA PRO A 621 34.74 12.09 1.15
C PRO A 621 33.85 10.87 1.41
N GLU A 622 33.48 10.60 2.67
CA GLU A 622 32.66 9.43 3.00
C GLU A 622 31.25 9.52 2.41
N VAL A 623 30.66 10.72 2.35
CA VAL A 623 29.34 10.93 1.74
C VAL A 623 29.44 10.88 0.22
N GLN A 624 30.49 11.46 -0.37
CA GLN A 624 30.76 11.34 -1.80
C GLN A 624 30.92 9.88 -2.23
N ASP A 625 31.63 9.09 -1.43
CA ASP A 625 31.81 7.65 -1.67
C ASP A 625 30.46 6.91 -1.65
N ILE A 626 29.58 7.23 -0.71
CA ILE A 626 28.22 6.65 -0.64
C ILE A 626 27.45 6.94 -1.93
N VAL A 627 27.45 8.20 -2.38
CA VAL A 627 26.71 8.62 -3.60
C VAL A 627 27.27 7.93 -4.84
N VAL A 628 28.61 7.91 -4.99
CA VAL A 628 29.29 7.22 -6.11
C VAL A 628 29.00 5.72 -6.09
N GLN A 629 29.07 5.07 -4.93
CA GLN A 629 28.78 3.63 -4.80
C GLN A 629 27.33 3.31 -5.14
N LYS A 630 26.35 4.12 -4.69
CA LYS A 630 24.94 3.95 -5.08
C LYS A 630 24.77 4.11 -6.60
N ALA A 631 25.43 5.07 -7.24
CA ALA A 631 25.37 5.26 -8.69
C ALA A 631 25.98 4.07 -9.46
N VAL A 632 27.15 3.59 -9.03
CA VAL A 632 27.82 2.43 -9.62
C VAL A 632 27.01 1.14 -9.43
N ALA A 633 26.41 0.94 -8.26
CA ALA A 633 25.53 -0.19 -7.99
C ALA A 633 24.29 -0.17 -8.88
N THR A 634 23.72 1.03 -9.12
CA THR A 634 22.60 1.23 -10.05
C THR A 634 23.02 0.84 -11.46
N ALA A 635 24.15 1.35 -11.97
CA ALA A 635 24.65 1.06 -13.31
C ALA A 635 24.93 -0.44 -13.53
N ARG A 636 25.49 -1.11 -12.51
CA ARG A 636 25.77 -2.55 -12.57
C ARG A 636 24.51 -3.41 -12.52
N SER A 637 23.44 -2.94 -11.89
CA SER A 637 22.20 -3.74 -11.75
C SER A 637 21.59 -4.20 -13.07
N GLY A 638 21.79 -3.44 -14.16
CA GLY A 638 21.15 -3.68 -15.45
C GLY A 638 19.64 -3.41 -15.48
N ILE A 639 19.05 -2.95 -14.37
CA ILE A 639 17.61 -2.65 -14.23
C ILE A 639 17.29 -1.20 -14.57
N TYR A 640 18.23 -0.29 -14.32
CA TYR A 640 18.04 1.14 -14.55
C TYR A 640 18.96 1.63 -15.66
N ASP A 641 18.48 2.59 -16.43
CA ASP A 641 19.20 3.22 -17.52
C ASP A 641 20.10 4.37 -17.05
N GLY A 642 19.85 4.87 -15.84
CA GLY A 642 20.58 5.97 -15.26
C GLY A 642 20.19 6.32 -13.84
N ILE A 643 20.64 7.50 -13.41
CA ILE A 643 20.32 8.10 -12.12
C ILE A 643 19.73 9.49 -12.28
N MET A 644 18.98 9.90 -11.26
CA MET A 644 18.45 11.24 -11.09
C MET A 644 18.95 11.83 -9.75
N LEU A 645 19.65 12.95 -9.81
CA LEU A 645 20.12 13.70 -8.63
C LEU A 645 19.23 14.94 -8.45
N GLY A 646 18.21 14.81 -7.59
CA GLY A 646 17.26 15.87 -7.30
C GLY A 646 17.87 17.02 -6.48
N HIS A 647 17.27 18.21 -6.52
CA HIS A 647 17.72 19.42 -5.81
C HIS A 647 19.17 19.85 -6.10
N TRP A 648 19.73 19.44 -7.24
CA TRP A 648 21.13 19.67 -7.59
C TRP A 648 21.52 21.15 -7.62
N ASN A 649 20.67 21.98 -8.24
CA ASN A 649 20.88 23.41 -8.35
C ASN A 649 20.30 24.21 -7.17
N GLU A 650 19.65 23.54 -6.22
CA GLU A 650 19.25 24.18 -4.97
C GLU A 650 20.49 24.31 -4.08
N VAL A 651 20.84 25.54 -3.72
CA VAL A 651 21.82 25.81 -2.67
C VAL A 651 21.03 25.91 -1.36
N PRO A 652 21.11 24.92 -0.46
CA PRO A 652 20.41 25.02 0.81
C PRO A 652 20.90 26.28 1.51
N ARG A 653 20.00 27.00 2.21
CA ARG A 653 20.38 28.13 3.05
C ARG A 653 21.20 27.63 4.24
N LEU A 654 22.47 27.35 4.01
CA LEU A 654 23.41 26.85 5.00
C LEU A 654 24.06 28.02 5.70
N ASP A 655 23.29 28.81 6.47
CA ASP A 655 23.66 29.84 7.45
C ASP A 655 25.18 30.09 7.69
N ASN A 656 25.93 30.48 6.65
CA ASN A 656 27.38 30.63 6.63
C ASN A 656 28.24 29.38 6.97
N HIS A 657 27.75 28.15 6.77
CA HIS A 657 28.53 26.93 7.02
C HIS A 657 29.57 26.62 5.94
N ARG A 658 29.28 26.96 4.68
CA ARG A 658 30.17 26.76 3.52
C ARG A 658 29.90 27.82 2.46
N THR A 659 30.90 28.09 1.63
CA THR A 659 30.76 28.96 0.47
C THR A 659 30.07 28.24 -0.69
N ILE A 660 29.43 28.99 -1.58
CA ILE A 660 28.82 28.46 -2.82
C ILE A 660 29.87 27.72 -3.67
N GLU A 661 31.12 28.18 -3.68
CA GLU A 661 32.17 27.54 -4.47
C GLU A 661 32.58 26.18 -3.91
N GLU A 662 32.68 26.02 -2.58
CA GLU A 662 32.93 24.71 -1.95
C GLU A 662 31.81 23.72 -2.25
N GLU A 663 30.57 24.21 -2.25
CA GLU A 663 29.39 23.46 -2.62
C GLU A 663 29.40 22.99 -4.08
N HIS A 664 29.78 23.88 -5.01
CA HIS A 664 29.92 23.54 -6.42
C HIS A 664 31.09 22.58 -6.66
N LEU A 665 32.22 22.76 -5.98
CA LEU A 665 33.38 21.88 -6.11
C LEU A 665 33.06 20.46 -5.66
N ALA A 666 32.31 20.26 -4.57
CA ALA A 666 31.90 18.93 -4.16
C ALA A 666 30.94 18.26 -5.16
N ARG A 667 30.02 19.04 -5.74
CA ARG A 667 29.15 18.59 -6.85
C ARG A 667 29.95 18.18 -8.09
N ASP A 668 30.99 18.94 -8.44
CA ASP A 668 31.91 18.60 -9.53
C ASP A 668 32.59 17.25 -9.28
N VAL A 669 33.15 17.07 -8.08
CA VAL A 669 33.84 15.84 -7.68
C VAL A 669 32.89 14.64 -7.75
N ILE A 670 31.66 14.77 -7.26
CA ILE A 670 30.66 13.70 -7.32
C ILE A 670 30.37 13.32 -8.79
N LEU A 671 30.03 14.27 -9.65
CA LEU A 671 29.70 13.97 -11.05
C LEU A 671 30.89 13.41 -11.83
N GLN A 672 32.09 13.97 -11.65
CA GLN A 672 33.31 13.49 -12.29
C GLN A 672 33.60 12.04 -11.90
N ARG A 673 33.49 11.72 -10.60
CA ARG A 673 33.72 10.36 -10.09
C ARG A 673 32.66 9.38 -10.58
N ILE A 674 31.37 9.76 -10.54
CA ILE A 674 30.31 8.91 -11.10
C ILE A 674 30.59 8.63 -12.57
N ARG A 675 30.84 9.67 -13.37
CA ARG A 675 31.05 9.52 -14.82
C ARG A 675 32.28 8.68 -15.14
N ALA A 676 33.36 8.82 -14.38
CA ALA A 676 34.58 8.01 -14.54
C ALA A 676 34.33 6.51 -14.30
N GLU A 677 33.41 6.16 -13.41
CA GLU A 677 33.11 4.77 -13.07
C GLU A 677 32.06 4.13 -13.99
N VAL A 678 31.05 4.89 -14.44
CA VAL A 678 29.91 4.34 -15.21
C VAL A 678 30.05 4.47 -16.73
N GLY A 679 30.91 5.36 -17.23
CA GLY A 679 31.09 5.61 -18.67
C GLY A 679 29.90 6.30 -19.35
N ASP A 680 29.78 6.17 -20.67
CA ASP A 680 28.77 6.83 -21.52
C ASP A 680 27.49 6.00 -21.75
N ASP A 681 27.49 4.74 -21.31
CA ASP A 681 26.34 3.82 -21.39
C ASP A 681 25.47 3.85 -20.12
N PHE A 682 25.36 5.04 -19.52
CA PHE A 682 24.55 5.30 -18.33
C PHE A 682 24.10 6.76 -18.30
N LEU A 683 22.80 6.98 -18.13
CA LEU A 683 22.21 8.32 -18.08
C LEU A 683 22.48 8.96 -16.72
N ILE A 684 22.83 10.25 -16.73
CA ILE A 684 22.88 11.07 -15.51
C ILE A 684 22.01 12.29 -15.75
N MET A 685 20.98 12.45 -14.93
CA MET A 685 20.12 13.64 -14.89
C MET A 685 20.24 14.34 -13.53
N VAL A 686 20.08 15.66 -13.54
CA VAL A 686 20.13 16.52 -12.35
C VAL A 686 18.96 17.51 -12.35
N SER A 687 18.55 18.02 -11.19
CA SER A 687 17.59 19.15 -11.14
C SER A 687 18.28 20.47 -11.52
N ALA A 688 17.69 21.22 -12.45
CA ALA A 688 18.17 22.56 -12.84
C ALA A 688 17.14 23.67 -12.57
N ASP A 689 15.88 23.30 -12.41
CA ASP A 689 14.75 24.21 -12.16
C ASP A 689 14.68 25.34 -13.20
N TRP A 690 15.00 26.58 -12.80
CA TRP A 690 14.91 27.78 -13.63
C TRP A 690 16.26 28.23 -14.23
N GLU A 691 17.35 27.47 -14.04
CA GLU A 691 18.69 27.92 -14.38
C GLU A 691 19.41 27.01 -15.39
N GLU A 692 20.32 27.60 -16.16
CA GLU A 692 21.30 26.85 -16.95
C GLU A 692 22.37 26.26 -16.02
N ILE A 693 22.96 25.11 -16.39
CA ILE A 693 23.96 24.40 -15.57
C ILE A 693 25.29 24.19 -16.31
N PRO A 694 25.94 25.25 -16.83
CA PRO A 694 27.11 25.13 -17.72
C PRO A 694 28.29 24.39 -17.09
N ARG A 695 28.47 24.52 -15.77
CA ARG A 695 29.53 23.85 -15.02
C ARG A 695 29.43 22.33 -15.08
N TRP A 696 28.20 21.80 -15.07
CA TRP A 696 27.93 20.37 -14.95
C TRP A 696 27.46 19.71 -16.26
N ALA A 697 27.04 20.51 -17.26
CA ALA A 697 26.62 20.04 -18.58
C ALA A 697 27.58 19.00 -19.22
N PRO A 698 28.93 19.13 -19.12
CA PRO A 698 29.84 18.13 -19.68
C PRO A 698 29.75 16.73 -19.06
N TYR A 699 29.08 16.56 -17.92
CA TYR A 699 28.98 15.29 -17.19
C TYR A 699 27.58 14.67 -17.21
N VAL A 700 26.56 15.44 -17.59
CA VAL A 700 25.14 15.02 -17.52
C VAL A 700 24.54 14.88 -18.91
N ASN A 701 23.59 13.96 -19.05
CA ASN A 701 22.80 13.76 -20.26
C ASN A 701 21.61 14.71 -20.32
N GLY A 702 21.19 15.24 -19.18
CA GLY A 702 20.00 16.07 -19.14
C GLY A 702 19.75 16.71 -17.80
N ALA A 703 18.70 17.52 -17.77
CA ALA A 703 18.18 18.10 -16.55
C ALA A 703 16.66 17.98 -16.44
N PHE A 704 16.21 17.91 -15.19
CA PHE A 704 14.82 18.05 -14.80
C PHE A 704 14.57 19.48 -14.34
N MET A 705 13.58 20.12 -14.95
CA MET A 705 13.19 21.51 -14.71
C MET A 705 11.84 21.52 -14.00
N ALA A 706 11.87 21.58 -12.66
CA ALA A 706 10.65 21.74 -11.85
C ALA A 706 10.31 23.24 -11.77
N LEU A 707 9.47 23.71 -12.68
CA LEU A 707 9.21 25.14 -12.85
C LEU A 707 8.13 25.66 -11.89
N ARG A 708 8.31 25.36 -10.60
CA ARG A 708 7.43 25.82 -9.53
C ARG A 708 7.57 27.34 -9.38
N LEU A 709 6.44 28.04 -9.38
CA LEU A 709 6.42 29.48 -9.14
C LEU A 709 6.49 29.74 -7.62
N TYR A 710 7.56 30.40 -7.15
CA TYR A 710 7.77 30.77 -5.74
C TYR A 710 6.62 31.57 -5.10
N ARG A 711 5.83 32.26 -5.93
CA ARG A 711 4.54 32.85 -5.57
C ARG A 711 3.57 32.41 -6.64
N MET A 712 2.78 31.37 -6.36
CA MET A 712 1.81 30.86 -7.32
C MET A 712 0.82 31.96 -7.66
N ARG A 713 0.98 32.54 -8.86
CA ARG A 713 0.06 33.55 -9.38
C ARG A 713 -1.25 32.84 -9.69
N GLU A 714 -2.37 33.49 -9.36
CA GLU A 714 -3.70 33.01 -9.74
C GLU A 714 -3.88 32.92 -11.27
N GLU A 715 -3.03 33.62 -12.03
CA GLU A 715 -3.09 33.73 -13.49
C GLU A 715 -2.10 32.80 -14.23
N GLY A 716 -1.25 32.05 -13.51
CA GLY A 716 -0.24 31.16 -14.11
C GLY A 716 1.09 31.85 -14.48
N TYR A 717 1.60 31.60 -15.69
CA TYR A 717 2.92 32.05 -16.16
C TYR A 717 2.86 33.37 -16.93
N ALA A 718 3.85 34.25 -16.73
CA ALA A 718 4.01 35.45 -17.56
C ALA A 718 4.77 35.11 -18.85
N ARG A 719 4.69 35.99 -19.85
CA ARG A 719 5.35 35.78 -21.15
C ARG A 719 6.88 35.72 -21.02
N GLU A 720 7.43 36.47 -20.08
CA GLU A 720 8.85 36.46 -19.73
C GLU A 720 9.27 35.09 -19.17
N ASP A 721 8.41 34.44 -18.38
CA ASP A 721 8.68 33.09 -17.89
C ASP A 721 8.69 32.09 -19.06
N ILE A 722 7.73 32.20 -19.97
CA ILE A 722 7.69 31.35 -21.17
C ILE A 722 8.96 31.52 -22.01
N ARG A 723 9.40 32.76 -22.25
CA ARG A 723 10.66 33.02 -22.97
C ARG A 723 11.87 32.43 -22.25
N ARG A 724 11.94 32.56 -20.93
CA ARG A 724 13.01 31.94 -20.12
C ARG A 724 13.02 30.42 -20.27
N ILE A 725 11.86 29.78 -20.25
CA ILE A 725 11.75 28.33 -20.44
C ILE A 725 12.22 27.92 -21.84
N GLU A 726 11.85 28.67 -22.88
CA GLU A 726 12.34 28.39 -24.25
C GLU A 726 13.86 28.47 -24.35
N ASP A 727 14.46 29.47 -23.70
CA ASP A 727 15.91 29.65 -23.72
C ASP A 727 16.61 28.51 -22.97
N LEU A 728 16.07 28.08 -21.82
CA LEU A 728 16.55 26.91 -21.08
C LEU A 728 16.49 25.63 -21.91
N LEU A 729 15.36 25.38 -22.58
CA LEU A 729 15.16 24.20 -23.44
C LEU A 729 16.20 24.17 -24.58
N LYS A 730 16.37 25.29 -25.29
CA LYS A 730 17.36 25.41 -26.38
C LYS A 730 18.79 25.26 -25.88
N TRP A 731 19.08 25.82 -24.71
CA TRP A 731 20.38 25.70 -24.07
C TRP A 731 20.69 24.25 -23.73
N GLY A 732 19.74 23.52 -23.11
CA GLY A 732 19.91 22.11 -22.77
C GLY A 732 20.19 21.23 -23.99
N GLU A 733 19.43 21.43 -25.09
CA GLU A 733 19.65 20.73 -26.36
C GLU A 733 21.05 20.94 -26.95
N SER A 734 21.68 22.09 -26.68
CA SER A 734 22.98 22.44 -27.27
C SER A 734 24.17 22.06 -26.39
N ASN A 735 23.96 21.83 -25.08
CA ASN A 735 25.04 21.74 -24.10
C ASN A 735 25.14 20.39 -23.38
N TYR A 736 24.06 19.62 -23.27
CA TYR A 736 24.11 18.32 -22.60
C TYR A 736 24.83 17.25 -23.43
N ARG A 737 25.33 16.22 -22.74
CA ARG A 737 25.93 15.05 -23.39
C ARG A 737 24.85 14.27 -24.14
N ASP A 738 25.25 13.67 -25.26
CA ASP A 738 24.41 12.78 -26.04
C ASP A 738 24.06 11.47 -25.26
N PRO A 739 22.79 11.02 -25.26
CA PRO A 739 21.62 11.72 -25.80
C PRO A 739 21.18 12.86 -24.89
N GLN A 740 20.83 14.01 -25.47
CA GLN A 740 20.34 15.16 -24.73
C GLN A 740 18.92 14.90 -24.22
N ILE A 741 18.68 15.16 -22.94
CA ILE A 741 17.39 14.97 -22.29
C ILE A 741 16.96 16.25 -21.58
N ASN A 742 15.89 16.86 -22.06
CA ASN A 742 15.19 17.93 -21.37
C ASN A 742 13.93 17.36 -20.69
N GLY A 743 13.87 17.35 -19.37
CA GLY A 743 12.67 16.97 -18.62
C GLY A 743 11.93 18.21 -18.11
N LEU A 744 10.89 18.65 -18.81
CA LEU A 744 10.15 19.88 -18.51
C LEU A 744 8.90 19.60 -17.66
N GLU A 745 8.89 20.05 -16.40
CA GLU A 745 7.69 20.00 -15.55
C GLU A 745 7.07 21.38 -15.39
N GLY A 746 5.87 21.55 -15.96
CA GLY A 746 5.01 22.71 -15.69
C GLY A 746 4.13 22.48 -14.45
N TRP A 747 3.90 23.55 -13.69
CA TRP A 747 3.04 23.53 -12.50
C TRP A 747 1.82 24.43 -12.72
N GLY A 748 0.64 23.86 -12.57
CA GLY A 748 -0.62 24.57 -12.80
C GLY A 748 -1.09 25.45 -11.66
N ILE A 749 -2.17 26.15 -11.95
CA ILE A 749 -2.87 27.04 -11.03
C ILE A 749 -3.59 26.17 -10.00
N ARG A 750 -3.00 26.08 -8.80
CA ARG A 750 -3.48 25.24 -7.71
C ARG A 750 -4.90 25.52 -7.23
N THR A 751 -5.36 26.76 -7.37
CA THR A 751 -6.72 27.14 -6.98
C THR A 751 -7.78 26.58 -7.93
N GLN A 752 -7.37 25.99 -9.05
CA GLN A 752 -8.25 25.41 -10.05
C GLN A 752 -7.97 23.91 -10.22
N PRO A 753 -8.99 23.09 -10.56
CA PRO A 753 -8.78 21.66 -10.77
C PRO A 753 -7.91 21.39 -12.02
N PRO A 754 -7.31 20.19 -12.13
CA PRO A 754 -6.43 19.84 -13.25
C PRO A 754 -7.10 19.94 -14.64
N ASP A 755 -8.40 19.70 -14.71
CA ASP A 755 -9.23 19.74 -15.92
C ASP A 755 -9.87 21.11 -16.19
N SER A 756 -9.52 22.14 -15.40
CA SER A 756 -9.97 23.51 -15.67
C SER A 756 -9.46 24.03 -17.02
N PRO A 757 -10.20 24.92 -17.69
CA PRO A 757 -9.78 25.48 -18.98
C PRO A 757 -8.38 26.12 -18.95
N GLU A 758 -8.03 26.80 -17.85
CA GLU A 758 -6.71 27.43 -17.68
C GLU A 758 -5.59 26.40 -17.51
N ASN A 759 -5.76 25.40 -16.63
CA ASN A 759 -4.74 24.36 -16.46
C ASN A 759 -4.57 23.51 -17.73
N LEU A 760 -5.67 23.21 -18.44
CA LEU A 760 -5.59 22.54 -19.73
C LEU A 760 -4.86 23.39 -20.78
N ARG A 761 -5.04 24.72 -20.79
CA ARG A 761 -4.31 25.64 -21.68
C ARG A 761 -2.82 25.61 -21.40
N TRP A 762 -2.43 25.73 -20.14
CA TRP A 762 -1.02 25.68 -19.74
C TRP A 762 -0.41 24.31 -20.01
N MET A 763 -1.10 23.21 -19.72
CA MET A 763 -0.65 21.85 -20.04
C MET A 763 -0.33 21.72 -21.54
N ARG A 764 -1.23 22.19 -22.41
CA ARG A 764 -0.99 22.17 -23.86
C ARG A 764 0.20 23.02 -24.26
N LEU A 765 0.30 24.25 -23.74
CA LEU A 765 1.42 25.14 -24.01
C LEU A 765 2.75 24.49 -23.63
N PHE A 766 2.87 23.95 -22.41
CA PHE A 766 4.10 23.31 -21.94
C PHE A 766 4.46 22.07 -22.74
N THR A 767 3.47 21.21 -23.03
CA THR A 767 3.67 20.01 -23.85
C THR A 767 4.18 20.39 -25.24
N THR A 768 3.47 21.30 -25.93
CA THR A 768 3.81 21.68 -27.30
C THR A 768 5.11 22.48 -27.41
N MET A 769 5.42 23.32 -26.43
CA MET A 769 6.69 24.04 -26.33
C MET A 769 7.87 23.08 -26.14
N SER A 770 7.74 22.09 -25.26
CA SER A 770 8.75 21.04 -25.09
C SER A 770 8.99 20.30 -26.41
N LEU A 771 7.94 19.85 -27.09
CA LEU A 771 8.02 19.12 -28.36
C LEU A 771 8.63 19.95 -29.50
N ILE A 772 8.42 21.27 -29.52
CA ILE A 772 8.94 22.15 -30.57
C ILE A 772 10.42 22.44 -30.36
N HIS A 773 10.85 22.72 -29.13
CA HIS A 773 12.23 23.12 -28.87
C HIS A 773 13.18 21.95 -28.65
N THR A 774 12.65 20.80 -28.25
CA THR A 774 13.44 19.66 -27.76
C THR A 774 12.88 18.36 -28.28
N ASP A 775 13.67 17.28 -28.17
CA ASP A 775 13.12 15.92 -28.20
C ASP A 775 12.89 15.41 -26.78
N GLY A 776 12.75 16.31 -25.80
CA GLY A 776 12.67 16.00 -24.39
C GLY A 776 11.34 15.37 -23.96
N TYR A 777 11.18 15.30 -22.65
CA TYR A 777 10.02 14.73 -21.97
C TYR A 777 9.25 15.86 -21.29
N ALA A 778 7.92 15.83 -21.39
CA ALA A 778 7.04 16.80 -20.77
C ALA A 778 6.24 16.18 -19.61
N LEU A 779 5.96 16.98 -18.60
CA LEU A 779 5.02 16.68 -17.53
C LEU A 779 4.31 17.98 -17.14
N TYR A 780 3.04 17.88 -16.74
CA TYR A 780 2.30 18.98 -16.19
C TYR A 780 1.53 18.53 -14.95
N ASN A 781 1.73 19.22 -13.84
CA ASN A 781 1.20 18.83 -12.53
C ASN A 781 0.34 19.94 -11.91
N VAL A 782 -0.71 19.55 -11.18
CA VAL A 782 -1.63 20.47 -10.49
C VAL A 782 -1.87 19.97 -9.06
N GLY A 783 -1.39 20.71 -8.06
CA GLY A 783 -1.69 20.46 -6.64
C GLY A 783 -0.50 20.55 -5.67
N ASP A 784 -0.63 19.88 -4.53
CA ASP A 784 0.35 19.85 -3.44
C ASP A 784 1.19 18.57 -3.39
N SER A 785 0.88 17.60 -4.26
CA SER A 785 1.57 16.31 -4.35
C SER A 785 2.15 16.10 -5.75
N HIS A 786 3.18 15.26 -5.86
CA HIS A 786 3.71 14.75 -7.14
C HIS A 786 2.75 13.71 -7.79
N SER A 787 1.43 13.96 -7.72
CA SER A 787 0.42 13.13 -8.36
C SER A 787 0.42 13.42 -9.85
N ASN A 788 1.01 12.52 -10.64
CA ASN A 788 1.13 12.71 -12.09
C ASN A 788 -0.22 12.46 -12.77
N TYR A 789 -0.97 13.52 -13.08
CA TYR A 789 -2.22 13.44 -13.83
C TYR A 789 -1.96 13.13 -15.30
N TRP A 790 -2.67 12.15 -15.86
CA TRP A 790 -2.64 11.86 -17.30
C TRP A 790 -3.68 12.69 -18.05
N TYR A 791 -3.28 13.31 -19.16
CA TYR A 791 -4.17 14.11 -19.99
C TYR A 791 -4.43 13.40 -21.34
N PRO A 792 -5.69 13.26 -21.79
CA PRO A 792 -6.01 12.67 -23.09
C PRO A 792 -5.35 13.37 -24.30
N PHE A 793 -4.85 14.59 -24.11
CA PHE A 793 -4.04 15.31 -25.09
C PHE A 793 -2.73 14.58 -25.44
N TRP A 794 -2.18 13.82 -24.49
CA TRP A 794 -0.94 13.05 -24.65
C TRP A 794 -1.14 11.73 -25.39
N ASP A 795 -2.39 11.26 -25.57
CA ASP A 795 -2.70 10.06 -26.35
C ASP A 795 -2.56 10.27 -27.88
N ALA A 796 -2.22 11.49 -28.31
CA ALA A 796 -2.06 11.83 -29.71
C ALA A 796 -0.75 11.26 -30.29
N ASP A 797 -0.82 10.31 -31.23
CA ASP A 797 0.37 9.76 -31.86
C ASP A 797 0.89 10.66 -33.00
N LEU A 798 1.86 11.53 -32.68
CA LEU A 798 2.58 12.34 -33.67
C LEU A 798 3.59 11.53 -34.50
N GLY A 799 3.98 10.33 -34.05
CA GLY A 799 5.07 9.56 -34.63
C GLY A 799 6.44 10.21 -34.39
N GLN A 800 7.31 10.26 -35.40
CA GLN A 800 8.70 10.75 -35.30
C GLN A 800 8.82 12.21 -35.75
N PRO A 801 9.74 13.02 -35.18
CA PRO A 801 9.99 14.37 -35.67
C PRO A 801 10.62 14.33 -37.06
N VAL A 802 10.12 15.17 -37.96
CA VAL A 802 10.69 15.38 -39.31
C VAL A 802 11.00 16.85 -39.59
N GLY A 803 10.42 17.76 -38.80
CA GLY A 803 10.70 19.19 -38.83
C GLY A 803 11.80 19.60 -37.86
N GLU A 804 12.45 20.71 -38.19
CA GLU A 804 13.51 21.33 -37.40
C GLU A 804 12.99 21.83 -36.04
N LYS A 805 13.83 21.74 -35.01
CA LYS A 805 13.54 22.29 -33.67
C LYS A 805 13.46 23.81 -33.74
N SER A 806 12.62 24.40 -32.89
CA SER A 806 12.49 25.86 -32.73
C SER A 806 12.09 26.62 -34.00
N GLN A 807 11.45 25.96 -34.97
CA GLN A 807 11.04 26.60 -36.22
C GLN A 807 9.88 27.60 -35.98
N LEU A 808 10.04 28.82 -36.49
CA LEU A 808 8.97 29.83 -36.52
C LEU A 808 8.00 29.53 -37.66
N TYR A 809 6.70 29.62 -37.38
CA TYR A 809 5.68 29.53 -38.41
C TYR A 809 5.66 30.81 -39.26
N GLN A 810 5.97 30.68 -40.55
CA GLN A 810 6.00 31.79 -41.50
C GLN A 810 6.83 33.01 -41.03
N ASN A 811 7.91 32.77 -40.28
CA ASN A 811 8.74 33.81 -39.65
C ASN A 811 7.96 34.77 -38.71
N SER A 812 6.81 34.33 -38.19
CA SER A 812 6.01 35.14 -37.25
C SER A 812 6.58 35.02 -35.85
N GLU A 813 6.94 36.15 -35.24
CA GLU A 813 7.50 36.16 -33.89
C GLU A 813 6.52 35.57 -32.87
N GLY A 814 7.01 34.62 -32.06
CA GLY A 814 6.22 34.02 -31.00
C GLY A 814 5.19 32.99 -31.47
N LEU A 815 5.23 32.57 -32.74
CA LEU A 815 4.40 31.48 -33.25
C LEU A 815 5.31 30.40 -33.82
N PHE A 816 5.30 29.22 -33.22
CA PHE A 816 6.23 28.15 -33.53
C PHE A 816 5.50 26.92 -34.04
N ILE A 817 6.15 26.17 -34.92
CA ILE A 817 5.64 24.94 -35.51
C ILE A 817 6.75 23.90 -35.55
N ARG A 818 6.40 22.63 -35.36
CA ARG A 818 7.28 21.51 -35.69
C ARG A 818 6.48 20.40 -36.34
N GLU A 819 7.02 19.85 -37.42
CA GLU A 819 6.42 18.73 -38.13
C GLU A 819 6.89 17.39 -37.58
N PHE A 820 5.95 16.47 -37.49
CA PHE A 820 6.15 15.06 -37.18
C PHE A 820 5.53 14.21 -38.31
N THR A 821 5.87 12.92 -38.34
CA THR A 821 5.39 12.01 -39.39
C THR A 821 3.86 12.03 -39.53
N ASN A 822 3.15 12.04 -38.40
CA ASN A 822 1.69 11.95 -38.36
C ASN A 822 0.99 13.31 -38.12
N GLY A 823 1.72 14.43 -38.04
CA GLY A 823 1.08 15.69 -37.67
C GLY A 823 2.03 16.87 -37.45
N TRP A 824 1.49 17.92 -36.84
CA TRP A 824 2.22 19.10 -36.42
C TRP A 824 1.90 19.44 -34.97
N THR A 825 2.89 20.00 -34.30
CA THR A 825 2.70 20.70 -33.05
C THR A 825 2.87 22.19 -33.30
N ILE A 826 2.00 23.01 -32.71
CA ILE A 826 2.08 24.48 -32.77
C ILE A 826 1.79 25.05 -31.40
N TYR A 827 2.55 26.06 -30.99
CA TYR A 827 2.19 26.89 -29.85
C TYR A 827 2.33 28.38 -30.18
N ASN A 828 1.53 29.18 -29.51
CA ASN A 828 1.41 30.61 -29.75
C ASN A 828 1.68 31.39 -28.48
N ARG A 829 2.63 32.32 -28.55
CA ARG A 829 2.93 33.36 -27.56
C ARG A 829 3.15 34.73 -28.23
N SER A 830 2.49 34.98 -29.35
CA SER A 830 2.64 36.21 -30.14
C SER A 830 1.91 37.43 -29.55
N GLY A 831 1.09 37.24 -28.50
CA GLY A 831 0.30 38.28 -27.86
C GLY A 831 -1.14 38.38 -28.38
N ASN A 832 -1.49 37.66 -29.44
CA ASN A 832 -2.83 37.65 -30.03
C ASN A 832 -3.18 36.26 -30.58
N GLU A 833 -4.47 36.02 -30.83
CA GLU A 833 -4.91 34.82 -31.57
C GLU A 833 -4.32 34.82 -32.99
N GLN A 834 -3.85 33.65 -33.43
CA GLN A 834 -3.22 33.47 -34.73
C GLN A 834 -4.03 32.55 -35.63
N LYS A 835 -4.11 32.91 -36.92
CA LYS A 835 -4.66 32.05 -37.98
C LYS A 835 -3.55 31.23 -38.60
N ILE A 836 -3.69 29.92 -38.54
CA ILE A 836 -2.71 28.95 -39.02
C ILE A 836 -3.26 28.29 -40.27
N ARG A 837 -2.42 28.12 -41.29
CA ARG A 837 -2.70 27.33 -42.48
C ARG A 837 -1.67 26.22 -42.63
N LEU A 838 -2.08 25.00 -42.37
CA LEU A 838 -1.23 23.81 -42.50
C LEU A 838 -1.06 23.41 -43.98
N PRO A 839 0.04 22.72 -44.34
CA PRO A 839 0.31 22.30 -45.72
C PRO A 839 -0.76 21.35 -46.29
N GLU A 840 -1.35 20.53 -45.44
CA GLU A 840 -2.41 19.59 -45.78
C GLU A 840 -3.46 19.55 -44.66
N ARG A 841 -4.50 18.73 -44.88
CA ARG A 841 -5.64 18.64 -43.96
C ARG A 841 -5.19 17.96 -42.68
N ALA A 842 -5.55 18.54 -41.53
CA ALA A 842 -5.28 17.96 -40.23
C ALA A 842 -6.46 18.20 -39.28
N SER A 843 -6.53 17.40 -38.20
CA SER A 843 -7.50 17.52 -37.12
C SER A 843 -6.81 17.97 -35.85
N GLY A 844 -7.26 19.09 -35.26
CA GLY A 844 -6.79 19.48 -33.93
C GLY A 844 -7.27 18.50 -32.86
N VAL A 845 -6.39 18.08 -31.95
CA VAL A 845 -6.68 17.10 -30.90
C VAL A 845 -7.75 17.62 -29.94
N VAL A 846 -7.64 18.89 -29.52
CA VAL A 846 -8.63 19.50 -28.62
C VAL A 846 -9.75 20.18 -29.40
N SER A 847 -9.42 20.98 -30.41
CA SER A 847 -10.44 21.70 -31.20
C SER A 847 -11.39 20.77 -31.97
N ARG A 848 -10.95 19.54 -32.31
CA ARG A 848 -11.67 18.57 -33.18
C ARG A 848 -12.03 19.12 -34.56
N ILE A 849 -11.46 20.27 -34.95
CA ILE A 849 -11.69 20.88 -36.25
C ILE A 849 -10.75 20.21 -37.26
N THR A 850 -11.32 19.64 -38.31
CA THR A 850 -10.57 19.08 -39.43
C THR A 850 -10.56 20.03 -40.61
N GLY A 851 -9.39 20.49 -41.03
CA GLY A 851 -9.25 21.41 -42.17
C GLY A 851 -7.79 21.70 -42.48
N VAL A 852 -7.55 22.67 -43.37
CA VAL A 852 -6.21 23.23 -43.57
C VAL A 852 -6.04 24.56 -42.84
N ASN A 853 -7.13 25.16 -42.36
CA ASN A 853 -7.13 26.45 -41.67
C ASN A 853 -7.59 26.25 -40.23
N HIS A 854 -6.81 26.77 -39.29
CA HIS A 854 -7.03 26.65 -37.86
C HIS A 854 -6.81 28.01 -37.17
N THR A 855 -7.27 28.12 -35.94
CA THR A 855 -7.07 29.28 -35.07
C THR A 855 -6.45 28.80 -33.76
N LEU A 856 -5.42 29.49 -33.28
CA LEU A 856 -4.78 29.19 -32.01
C LEU A 856 -4.71 30.46 -31.15
N SER A 857 -5.32 30.41 -29.97
CA SER A 857 -5.30 31.50 -29.01
C SER A 857 -3.89 31.81 -28.52
N ASP A 858 -3.67 33.01 -27.98
CA ASP A 858 -2.39 33.36 -27.36
C ASP A 858 -2.17 32.56 -26.07
N LEU A 859 -0.90 32.27 -25.76
CA LEU A 859 -0.46 31.45 -24.63
C LEU A 859 -1.14 30.07 -24.58
N ASP A 860 -1.26 29.43 -25.74
CA ASP A 860 -1.83 28.09 -25.90
C ASP A 860 -1.02 27.25 -26.90
N GLY A 861 -1.22 25.95 -26.86
CA GLY A 861 -0.67 24.97 -27.79
C GLY A 861 -1.74 24.02 -28.33
N GLU A 862 -1.48 23.41 -29.48
CA GLU A 862 -2.34 22.38 -30.06
C GLU A 862 -1.51 21.36 -30.86
N ILE A 863 -2.00 20.14 -30.91
CA ILE A 863 -1.50 19.06 -31.77
C ILE A 863 -2.49 18.88 -32.92
N TYR A 864 -1.99 18.82 -34.14
CA TYR A 864 -2.77 18.62 -35.36
C TYR A 864 -2.35 17.32 -36.04
N LEU A 865 -3.25 16.33 -36.08
CA LEU A 865 -2.99 15.02 -36.69
C LEU A 865 -3.47 14.99 -38.16
N LYS A 866 -2.64 14.45 -39.06
CA LYS A 866 -2.90 14.32 -40.51
C LYS A 866 -4.14 13.47 -40.82
#